data_AF-A0A8E6B3Z5-F1
#
_entry.id   AF-A0A8E6B3Z5-F1
#
_cell.length_a   1.000
_cell.length_b   1.000
_cell.length_c   1.000
_cell.angle_alpha   90.00
_cell.angle_beta   90.00
_cell.angle_gamma   90.00
#
_symmetry.space_group_name_H-M   'P 1'
#
loop_
_entity.id
_entity.type
_entity.pdbx_description
1 polymer ?
#
loop_
_entity_poly.entity_id
_entity_poly.type
_entity_poly.pdbx_seq_one_letter_code
_entity_poly.pdbx_strand_id
1 'polypeptide(L)'
;MNRQLQPVNRLSSPKAKIALFRTLFRGRDDVYARRFESLRTGKSGYALACGNEWIQGVCEKPRIKCAACPHQRFLPVTDDAVRWHLSGQDDAGRDFVMSVYPLLRDERCFFLAIDLDKQNWRKDAQAVMDTCRRLGLPAALEQSRSGNSGHLWLFFAEAIPAVLARKLGAYLLTETMDRQPEIGLDSYDHCFPNQDTLPQGGFGNSIALPLQKVSRERGNSVFLDDDFKPHVDQWELLSSVRRIDRVGAESIVSRAEKAGRIIGVRFAPVEEDDAHYWTVPSVSRRKELPCDGPLPSRVELILCNQLTIAKDQLTPNLQNRLVRMAAFQNPEFYKAQAMHLPTFGKPRIIVGAEDHPQHIGLPRGCMDEVQALLADLRIGIGLRDERQQGKPLEAAFHGHLHDEQEIAAYAMLAHDTGVLAATTAFGKTVVASWLIAKRGVNTLVLVHLRQLMEQWVQRLATFLNLPPKEIGQIGGGRKKPTGLLDVALIQSLSRQGAGLDLLGDYGHLVVDECHHLPAASFEQVVRLAKSRFVTGLSATVARKDGHHPMIFMQCGPIRYRVDAKKQAAERPFVHTVHVRPTGFCSQGIVAEDRRVQFQELHSELVVDPVRNRFICADVLQAVAEGRSPLVLTERNEHLDLLAEQLSSTVRHLIVMRGGMSRKEIGEGAGKLAAIPECEPRVLLATGRYIGEGFDDPRLDTLFLTLPISWRGTIAQYVGRLHRLYHSKREVRVYDYVDLNVPMLARMFDRRCRGYEAVGYTILLPASAVPGWPASVPLPVDPQWKADYAASVQRLIRDGVDAPLANLFTQAATSVAFEANEIDRARSASEAFLYQRLQTLPATTGRFRLNAELPIPFDGNGRMEVDLLYAEARLAIELDGAQHFDSPEAYRRDRRKDMHLQEHGYFVLRFLAEDVGKQLNSVLDTILRALSHHQQKAFGNSESNGG
;
A
#
# COMPACT_ATOMS: atom_id res chain seq x y z
N MET A 1 -2.95 6.60 -53.66
CA MET A 1 -1.77 7.29 -54.25
C MET A 1 -0.71 7.47 -53.17
N ASN A 2 0.21 6.51 -53.03
CA ASN A 2 1.40 6.62 -52.17
C ASN A 2 2.42 7.53 -52.86
N ARG A 3 2.45 8.83 -52.53
CA ARG A 3 3.65 9.63 -52.77
C ARG A 3 4.71 9.18 -51.78
N GLN A 4 5.70 8.42 -52.25
CA GLN A 4 6.97 8.26 -51.53
C GLN A 4 7.52 9.67 -51.30
N LEU A 5 7.44 10.17 -50.07
CA LEU A 5 8.11 11.40 -49.66
C LEU A 5 9.61 11.16 -49.85
N GLN A 6 10.28 12.05 -50.59
CA GLN A 6 11.74 11.99 -50.72
C GLN A 6 12.38 12.06 -49.31
N PRO A 7 13.43 11.27 -49.05
CA PRO A 7 14.12 11.30 -47.76
C PRO A 7 14.67 12.71 -47.48
N VAL A 8 14.38 13.22 -46.28
CA VAL A 8 14.81 14.56 -45.86
C VAL A 8 16.26 14.48 -45.41
N ASN A 9 17.11 15.35 -45.94
CA ASN A 9 18.54 15.43 -45.65
C ASN A 9 18.98 16.88 -45.37
N ARG A 10 20.27 17.11 -45.12
CA ARG A 10 20.83 18.43 -44.83
C ARG A 10 20.61 19.46 -45.95
N LEU A 11 20.41 19.03 -47.19
CA LEU A 11 20.14 19.90 -48.34
C LEU A 11 18.64 20.19 -48.52
N SER A 12 17.77 19.49 -47.81
CA SER A 12 16.32 19.69 -47.87
C SER A 12 15.90 21.05 -47.30
N SER A 13 14.76 21.55 -47.77
CA SER A 13 14.22 22.84 -47.35
C SER A 13 13.94 22.90 -45.83
N PRO A 14 14.03 24.08 -45.19
CA PRO A 14 13.67 24.24 -43.79
C PRO A 14 12.26 23.72 -43.46
N LYS A 15 11.29 23.94 -44.37
CA LYS A 15 9.91 23.46 -44.22
C LYS A 15 9.84 21.93 -44.16
N ALA A 16 10.59 21.22 -45.01
CA ALA A 16 10.63 19.76 -44.99
C ALA A 16 11.28 19.22 -43.69
N LYS A 17 12.35 19.87 -43.21
CA LYS A 17 13.01 19.51 -41.94
C LYS A 17 12.11 19.72 -40.73
N ILE A 18 11.41 20.86 -40.66
CA ILE A 18 10.45 21.16 -39.59
C ILE A 18 9.31 20.13 -39.61
N ALA A 19 8.77 19.81 -40.78
CA ALA A 19 7.72 18.79 -40.92
C ALA A 19 8.20 17.42 -40.41
N LEU A 20 9.38 16.96 -40.81
CA LEU A 20 9.96 15.71 -40.30
C LEU A 20 10.13 15.76 -38.77
N PHE A 21 10.72 16.83 -38.25
CA PHE A 21 10.97 17.01 -36.82
C PHE A 21 9.68 16.88 -35.99
N ARG A 22 8.61 17.56 -36.43
CA ARG A 22 7.29 17.51 -35.78
C ARG A 22 6.62 16.14 -35.84
N THR A 23 6.97 15.30 -36.82
CA THR A 23 6.42 13.94 -36.89
C THR A 23 7.11 12.96 -35.94
N LEU A 24 8.36 13.20 -35.56
CA LEU A 24 9.14 12.34 -34.67
C LEU A 24 9.02 12.81 -33.21
N PHE A 25 9.31 14.08 -32.94
CA PHE A 25 9.32 14.64 -31.58
C PHE A 25 7.94 15.20 -31.21
N ARG A 26 6.91 14.39 -31.42
CA ARG A 26 5.52 14.77 -31.24
C ARG A 26 5.05 14.52 -29.80
N GLY A 27 4.46 15.53 -29.19
CA GLY A 27 3.80 15.45 -27.89
C GLY A 27 2.53 16.29 -27.88
N ARG A 28 2.28 17.03 -26.80
CA ARG A 28 1.17 17.99 -26.73
C ARG A 28 1.35 19.12 -27.74
N ASP A 29 0.40 19.26 -28.64
CA ASP A 29 0.37 20.34 -29.64
C ASP A 29 -0.15 21.66 -29.05
N ASP A 30 -0.87 21.62 -27.93
CA ASP A 30 -1.50 22.78 -27.30
C ASP A 30 -0.56 23.56 -26.35
N VAL A 31 0.62 23.03 -26.03
CA VAL A 31 1.55 23.63 -25.07
C VAL A 31 2.98 23.11 -25.22
N TYR A 32 3.97 23.99 -25.01
CA TYR A 32 5.38 23.65 -24.86
C TYR A 32 6.02 24.40 -23.69
N ALA A 33 7.24 23.98 -23.31
CA ALA A 33 8.03 24.70 -22.32
C ALA A 33 9.25 25.38 -22.98
N ARG A 34 9.59 26.58 -22.51
CA ARG A 34 10.79 27.33 -22.92
C ARG A 34 11.83 27.25 -21.80
N ARG A 35 13.10 27.06 -22.16
CA ARG A 35 14.20 27.20 -21.20
C ARG A 35 14.33 28.64 -20.75
N PHE A 36 14.54 28.84 -19.46
CA PHE A 36 14.96 30.12 -18.90
C PHE A 36 16.24 29.95 -18.08
N GLU A 37 16.94 31.05 -17.88
CA GLU A 37 18.12 31.14 -17.03
C GLU A 37 17.98 32.38 -16.15
N SER A 38 18.01 32.19 -14.84
CA SER A 38 17.83 33.29 -13.90
C SER A 38 19.14 34.06 -13.75
N LEU A 39 19.19 35.28 -14.30
CA LEU A 39 20.35 36.18 -14.16
C LEU A 39 20.73 36.47 -12.69
N ARG A 40 19.76 36.37 -11.76
CA ARG A 40 19.99 36.61 -10.32
C ARG A 40 20.62 35.42 -9.58
N THR A 41 20.32 34.19 -10.01
CA THR A 41 20.68 32.98 -9.24
C THR A 41 21.56 32.00 -10.01
N GLY A 42 21.79 32.23 -11.30
CA GLY A 42 22.49 31.31 -12.21
C GLY A 42 21.73 30.00 -12.47
N LYS A 43 20.56 29.79 -11.85
CA LYS A 43 19.77 28.57 -12.04
C LYS A 43 19.05 28.60 -13.39
N SER A 44 19.11 27.49 -14.12
CA SER A 44 18.37 27.29 -15.36
C SER A 44 17.29 26.23 -15.20
N GLY A 45 16.23 26.32 -15.99
CA GLY A 45 15.09 25.40 -15.95
C GLY A 45 14.16 25.58 -17.14
N TYR A 46 13.05 24.87 -17.15
CA TYR A 46 12.02 24.97 -18.18
C TYR A 46 10.72 25.48 -17.57
N ALA A 47 10.06 26.42 -18.24
CA ALA A 47 8.78 26.97 -17.83
C ALA A 47 7.78 26.93 -18.99
N LEU A 48 6.50 26.75 -18.68
CA LEU A 48 5.41 26.78 -19.66
C LEU A 48 5.42 28.10 -20.45
N ALA A 49 5.40 28.00 -21.78
CA ALA A 49 5.28 29.15 -22.66
C ALA A 49 3.84 29.68 -22.63
N CYS A 50 3.67 30.92 -22.17
CA CYS A 50 2.36 31.56 -22.03
C CYS A 50 2.37 32.94 -22.70
N GLY A 51 1.37 33.22 -23.52
CA GLY A 51 1.21 34.53 -24.17
C GLY A 51 0.88 35.66 -23.21
N ASN A 52 0.43 35.34 -21.99
CA ASN A 52 0.18 36.31 -20.93
C ASN A 52 1.37 36.45 -19.96
N GLU A 53 2.50 35.79 -20.22
CA GLU A 53 3.63 35.78 -19.30
C GLU A 53 4.17 37.20 -19.04
N TRP A 54 4.33 37.56 -17.76
CA TRP A 54 4.79 38.87 -17.28
C TRP A 54 3.91 40.09 -17.63
N ILE A 55 2.68 39.89 -18.11
CA ILE A 55 1.71 40.99 -18.28
C ILE A 55 1.18 41.42 -16.90
N GLN A 56 1.51 42.64 -16.49
CA GLN A 56 1.09 43.23 -15.23
C GLN A 56 -0.44 43.28 -15.12
N GLY A 57 -1.00 42.81 -14.00
CA GLY A 57 -2.46 42.74 -13.79
C GLY A 57 -3.15 41.51 -14.40
N VAL A 58 -2.44 40.68 -15.17
CA VAL A 58 -2.99 39.44 -15.77
C VAL A 58 -2.22 38.20 -15.32
N CYS A 59 -0.89 38.27 -15.28
CA CYS A 59 -0.04 37.16 -14.84
C CYS A 59 0.52 37.42 -13.45
N GLU A 60 0.15 36.57 -12.50
CA GLU A 60 0.55 36.69 -11.10
C GLU A 60 1.83 35.89 -10.76
N LYS A 61 2.71 35.59 -11.73
CA LYS A 61 4.00 34.96 -11.41
C LYS A 61 4.84 35.91 -10.53
N PRO A 62 5.55 35.42 -9.50
CA PRO A 62 5.69 34.02 -9.08
C PRO A 62 4.67 33.55 -8.02
N ARG A 63 3.66 34.37 -7.69
CA ARG A 63 2.69 34.15 -6.61
C ARG A 63 1.80 32.92 -6.83
N ILE A 64 1.44 32.62 -8.08
CA ILE A 64 0.61 31.47 -8.47
C ILE A 64 1.32 30.61 -9.52
N LYS A 65 1.17 29.27 -9.45
CA LYS A 65 1.65 28.34 -10.48
C LYS A 65 0.84 28.51 -11.77
N CYS A 66 1.49 28.42 -12.94
CA CYS A 66 0.81 28.51 -14.24
C CYS A 66 -0.37 27.55 -14.41
N ALA A 67 -0.30 26.34 -13.83
CA ALA A 67 -1.36 25.34 -13.92
C ALA A 67 -2.66 25.74 -13.19
N ALA A 68 -2.57 26.63 -12.19
CA ALA A 68 -3.69 27.10 -11.37
C ALA A 68 -4.11 28.54 -11.71
N CYS A 69 -3.53 29.15 -12.76
CA CYS A 69 -3.83 30.53 -13.14
C CYS A 69 -5.17 30.62 -13.91
N PRO A 70 -6.11 31.50 -13.57
CA PRO A 70 -7.36 31.65 -14.32
C PRO A 70 -7.18 32.33 -15.68
N HIS A 71 -6.05 33.02 -15.90
CA HIS A 71 -5.73 33.74 -17.14
C HIS A 71 -4.73 32.98 -18.03
N GLN A 72 -4.79 31.65 -18.05
CA GLN A 72 -3.91 30.80 -18.87
C GLN A 72 -4.10 31.07 -20.36
N ARG A 73 -3.01 31.37 -21.07
CA ARG A 73 -2.95 31.46 -22.53
C ARG A 73 -1.70 30.76 -23.03
N PHE A 74 -1.67 29.42 -22.91
CA PHE A 74 -0.52 28.64 -23.37
C PHE A 74 -0.33 28.76 -24.87
N LEU A 75 0.93 28.78 -25.29
CA LEU A 75 1.28 28.88 -26.70
C LEU A 75 1.35 27.47 -27.31
N PRO A 76 0.65 27.23 -28.44
CA PRO A 76 0.70 25.95 -29.12
C PRO A 76 2.04 25.74 -29.82
N VAL A 77 2.35 24.49 -30.14
CA VAL A 77 3.56 24.13 -30.91
C VAL A 77 3.34 24.49 -32.38
N THR A 78 3.93 25.60 -32.84
CA THR A 78 3.89 26.07 -34.23
C THR A 78 5.17 25.73 -35.00
N ASP A 79 5.12 25.81 -36.33
CA ASP A 79 6.32 25.65 -37.17
C ASP A 79 7.39 26.71 -36.84
N ASP A 80 6.96 27.92 -36.45
CA ASP A 80 7.86 28.97 -35.97
C ASP A 80 8.52 28.60 -34.65
N ALA A 81 7.79 28.03 -33.68
CA ALA A 81 8.39 27.59 -32.42
C ALA A 81 9.48 26.51 -32.65
N VAL A 82 9.23 25.58 -33.57
CA VAL A 82 10.22 24.57 -33.99
C VAL A 82 11.39 25.23 -34.72
N ARG A 83 11.13 26.17 -35.63
CA ARG A 83 12.17 26.94 -36.32
C ARG A 83 13.08 27.67 -35.32
N TRP A 84 12.50 28.38 -34.35
CA TRP A 84 13.24 29.10 -33.31
C TRP A 84 14.12 28.17 -32.47
N HIS A 85 13.64 26.96 -32.18
CA HIS A 85 14.46 25.96 -31.51
C HIS A 85 15.64 25.50 -32.38
N LEU A 86 15.38 25.16 -33.65
CA LEU A 86 16.40 24.66 -34.57
C LEU A 86 17.42 25.73 -35.01
N SER A 87 17.02 27.01 -35.02
CA SER A 87 17.90 28.18 -35.22
C SER A 87 18.56 28.65 -33.92
N GLY A 88 18.01 28.24 -32.78
CA GLY A 88 18.44 28.61 -31.44
C GLY A 88 18.01 30.00 -30.95
N GLN A 89 17.26 30.76 -31.76
CA GLN A 89 16.82 32.11 -31.45
C GLN A 89 15.39 32.37 -31.95
N ASP A 90 14.63 33.15 -31.19
CA ASP A 90 13.33 33.68 -31.62
C ASP A 90 13.46 34.87 -32.59
N ASP A 91 12.34 35.35 -33.13
CA ASP A 91 12.35 36.45 -34.12
C ASP A 91 12.87 37.78 -33.56
N ALA A 92 12.97 37.91 -32.24
CA ALA A 92 13.59 39.05 -31.57
C ALA A 92 15.08 38.83 -31.27
N GLY A 93 15.68 37.74 -31.79
CA GLY A 93 17.09 37.39 -31.60
C GLY A 93 17.43 36.84 -30.21
N ARG A 94 16.42 36.49 -29.39
CA ARG A 94 16.64 35.98 -28.02
C ARG A 94 16.84 34.47 -28.05
N ASP A 95 17.72 33.97 -27.19
CA ASP A 95 17.96 32.54 -27.04
C ASP A 95 16.65 31.75 -26.84
N PHE A 96 16.51 30.70 -27.63
CA PHE A 96 15.32 29.88 -27.66
C PHE A 96 15.68 28.39 -27.60
N VAL A 97 15.15 27.72 -26.58
CA VAL A 97 15.22 26.27 -26.41
C VAL A 97 13.85 25.79 -26.01
N MET A 98 13.32 24.84 -26.77
CA MET A 98 11.99 24.27 -26.58
C MET A 98 12.11 22.89 -25.93
N SER A 99 11.15 22.59 -25.07
CA SER A 99 10.89 21.26 -24.54
C SER A 99 9.45 20.86 -24.84
N VAL A 100 9.24 19.58 -25.08
CA VAL A 100 7.93 18.99 -25.42
C VAL A 100 7.38 18.20 -24.24
N TYR A 101 6.06 18.21 -24.07
CA TYR A 101 5.35 17.32 -23.15
C TYR A 101 4.91 16.06 -23.91
N PRO A 102 5.53 14.89 -23.69
CA PRO A 102 5.30 13.68 -24.48
C PRO A 102 3.95 13.00 -24.20
N LEU A 103 3.37 13.23 -23.02
CA LEU A 103 2.12 12.60 -22.61
C LEU A 103 0.92 13.43 -23.08
N LEU A 104 0.10 12.84 -23.95
CA LEU A 104 -1.12 13.44 -24.48
C LEU A 104 -2.25 13.40 -23.45
N ARG A 105 -3.28 14.24 -23.66
CA ARG A 105 -4.46 14.36 -22.76
C ARG A 105 -5.23 13.06 -22.58
N ASP A 106 -5.14 12.15 -23.54
CA ASP A 106 -5.75 10.83 -23.55
C ASP A 106 -4.76 9.73 -23.12
N GLU A 107 -3.68 10.10 -22.43
CA GLU A 107 -2.70 9.20 -21.80
C GLU A 107 -1.90 8.35 -22.81
N ARG A 108 -1.82 8.80 -24.06
CA ARG A 108 -0.99 8.20 -25.11
C ARG A 108 0.31 9.00 -25.34
N CYS A 109 1.27 8.40 -26.04
CA CYS A 109 2.50 9.06 -26.48
C CYS A 109 2.96 8.57 -27.87
N PHE A 110 3.77 9.38 -28.56
CA PHE A 110 4.33 9.07 -29.88
C PHE A 110 5.79 8.58 -29.84
N PHE A 111 6.43 8.67 -28.68
CA PHE A 111 7.77 8.14 -28.48
C PHE A 111 7.98 7.72 -27.02
N LEU A 112 9.03 6.92 -26.82
CA LEU A 112 9.65 6.63 -25.54
C LEU A 112 11.09 7.14 -25.61
N ALA A 113 11.52 7.95 -24.65
CA ALA A 113 12.93 8.31 -24.48
C ALA A 113 13.46 7.74 -23.17
N ILE A 114 14.60 7.05 -23.20
CA ILE A 114 15.30 6.57 -22.00
C ILE A 114 16.41 7.56 -21.70
N ASP A 115 16.39 8.14 -20.50
CA ASP A 115 17.35 9.14 -20.04
C ASP A 115 18.51 8.46 -19.30
N LEU A 116 19.73 8.71 -19.76
CA LEU A 116 20.97 8.13 -19.27
C LEU A 116 21.94 9.26 -18.87
N ASP A 117 21.98 9.59 -17.58
CA ASP A 117 22.76 10.64 -16.94
C ASP A 117 23.90 10.06 -16.08
N LYS A 118 24.95 10.83 -15.75
CA LYS A 118 26.12 10.45 -14.89
C LYS A 118 27.30 9.79 -15.62
N GLN A 119 28.30 9.36 -14.83
CA GLN A 119 29.50 8.68 -15.32
C GLN A 119 29.13 7.36 -16.03
N ASN A 120 29.88 7.02 -17.07
CA ASN A 120 29.69 5.81 -17.89
C ASN A 120 28.40 5.72 -18.74
N TRP A 121 27.62 6.79 -18.89
CA TRP A 121 26.38 6.78 -19.69
C TRP A 121 26.56 6.22 -21.12
N ARG A 122 27.73 6.39 -21.74
CA ARG A 122 28.04 5.82 -23.05
C ARG A 122 28.03 4.29 -23.04
N LYS A 123 28.63 3.67 -22.02
CA LYS A 123 28.68 2.21 -21.88
C LYS A 123 27.26 1.64 -21.72
N ASP A 124 26.46 2.28 -20.88
CA ASP A 124 25.06 1.90 -20.62
C ASP A 124 24.20 2.11 -21.87
N ALA A 125 24.36 3.23 -22.56
CA ALA A 125 23.66 3.54 -23.80
C ALA A 125 23.94 2.50 -24.89
N GLN A 126 25.22 2.10 -25.04
CA GLN A 126 25.59 1.05 -25.98
C GLN A 126 24.92 -0.29 -25.64
N ALA A 127 24.92 -0.67 -24.37
CA ALA A 127 24.31 -1.93 -23.91
C ALA A 127 22.79 -1.96 -24.19
N VAL A 128 22.10 -0.84 -23.95
CA VAL A 128 20.66 -0.72 -24.27
C VAL A 128 20.43 -0.72 -25.79
N MET A 129 21.27 -0.03 -26.57
CA MET A 129 21.22 -0.05 -28.04
C MET A 129 21.41 -1.47 -28.61
N ASP A 130 22.37 -2.24 -28.09
CA ASP A 130 22.60 -3.64 -28.49
C ASP A 130 21.37 -4.51 -28.20
N THR A 131 20.73 -4.29 -27.06
CA THR A 131 19.50 -4.97 -26.67
C THR A 131 18.34 -4.61 -27.61
N CYS A 132 18.19 -3.32 -27.95
CA CYS A 132 17.23 -2.87 -28.96
C CYS A 132 17.45 -3.55 -30.31
N ARG A 133 18.68 -3.57 -30.83
CA ARG A 133 19.03 -4.22 -32.11
C ARG A 133 18.63 -5.68 -32.13
N ARG A 134 18.95 -6.43 -31.07
CA ARG A 134 18.63 -7.86 -30.98
C ARG A 134 17.13 -8.14 -30.79
N LEU A 135 16.37 -7.22 -30.20
CA LEU A 135 14.91 -7.31 -30.16
C LEU A 135 14.25 -6.78 -31.45
N GLY A 136 15.04 -6.32 -32.43
CA GLY A 136 14.54 -5.75 -33.68
C GLY A 136 13.89 -4.38 -33.50
N LEU A 137 14.17 -3.68 -32.40
CA LEU A 137 13.59 -2.37 -32.09
C LEU A 137 14.49 -1.25 -32.64
N PRO A 138 13.98 -0.39 -33.53
CA PRO A 138 14.70 0.80 -33.98
C PRO A 138 14.80 1.83 -32.84
N ALA A 139 16.01 2.30 -32.59
CA ALA A 139 16.31 3.34 -31.61
C ALA A 139 17.35 4.31 -32.16
N ALA A 140 17.32 5.56 -31.70
CA ALA A 140 18.30 6.58 -32.05
C ALA A 140 18.90 7.18 -30.77
N LEU A 141 20.23 7.24 -30.69
CA LEU A 141 20.94 7.77 -29.53
C LEU A 141 21.29 9.25 -29.75
N GLU A 142 20.77 10.13 -28.89
CA GLU A 142 21.14 11.55 -28.86
C GLU A 142 22.06 11.82 -27.68
N GLN A 143 23.14 12.57 -27.91
CA GLN A 143 23.90 13.18 -26.82
C GLN A 143 23.19 14.45 -26.35
N SER A 144 22.96 14.57 -25.05
CA SER A 144 22.22 15.69 -24.47
C SER A 144 22.92 17.04 -24.68
N ARG A 145 22.20 18.13 -24.39
CA ARG A 145 22.73 19.51 -24.50
C ARG A 145 23.94 19.80 -23.62
N SER A 146 24.09 19.09 -22.49
CA SER A 146 25.22 19.25 -21.57
C SER A 146 26.47 18.51 -22.04
N GLY A 147 26.29 17.50 -22.90
CA GLY A 147 27.35 16.59 -23.34
C GLY A 147 27.69 15.47 -22.35
N ASN A 148 27.13 15.51 -21.14
CA ASN A 148 27.43 14.56 -20.05
C ASN A 148 26.36 13.48 -19.87
N SER A 149 25.41 13.40 -20.79
CA SER A 149 24.33 12.42 -20.78
C SER A 149 23.80 12.15 -22.19
N GLY A 150 22.93 11.15 -22.32
CA GLY A 150 22.30 10.80 -23.58
C GLY A 150 20.85 10.35 -23.42
N HIS A 151 20.07 10.56 -24.48
CA HIS A 151 18.70 10.09 -24.58
C HIS A 151 18.60 9.06 -25.70
N LEU A 152 18.05 7.88 -25.38
CA LEU A 152 17.77 6.84 -26.36
C LEU A 152 16.30 6.92 -26.77
N TRP A 153 16.05 7.30 -28.03
CA TRP A 153 14.73 7.59 -28.58
C TRP A 153 14.17 6.39 -29.34
N LEU A 154 12.96 5.96 -28.98
CA LEU A 154 12.15 4.99 -29.72
C LEU A 154 10.87 5.67 -30.20
N PHE A 155 10.63 5.70 -31.51
CA PHE A 155 9.48 6.38 -32.10
C PHE A 155 8.37 5.39 -32.48
N PHE A 156 7.12 5.76 -32.25
CA PHE A 156 5.95 4.96 -32.59
C PHE A 156 5.28 5.44 -33.87
N ALA A 157 4.71 4.52 -34.65
CA ALA A 157 4.03 4.82 -35.89
C ALA A 157 2.71 5.57 -35.65
N GLU A 158 2.07 5.30 -34.52
CA GLU A 158 0.85 5.92 -34.03
C GLU A 158 0.97 6.20 -32.51
N ALA A 159 0.03 6.96 -31.95
CA ALA A 159 -0.01 7.20 -30.51
C ALA A 159 -0.43 5.92 -29.79
N ILE A 160 0.43 5.41 -28.89
CA ILE A 160 0.15 4.22 -28.08
C ILE A 160 -0.04 4.59 -26.61
N PRO A 161 -0.73 3.76 -25.79
CA PRO A 161 -0.85 4.02 -24.36
C PRO A 161 0.51 4.20 -23.68
N ALA A 162 0.67 5.24 -22.85
CA ALA A 162 1.94 5.52 -22.18
C ALA A 162 2.41 4.36 -21.29
N VAL A 163 1.46 3.65 -20.66
CA VAL A 163 1.74 2.42 -19.89
C VAL A 163 2.40 1.33 -20.73
N LEU A 164 2.00 1.18 -22.00
CA LEU A 164 2.59 0.20 -22.91
C LEU A 164 4.03 0.60 -23.27
N ALA A 165 4.24 1.87 -23.62
CA ALA A 165 5.57 2.40 -23.91
C ALA A 165 6.51 2.23 -22.70
N ARG A 166 6.06 2.54 -21.49
CA ARG A 166 6.86 2.39 -20.26
C ARG A 166 7.16 0.94 -19.93
N LYS A 167 6.21 0.01 -20.14
CA LYS A 167 6.45 -1.44 -20.00
C LYS A 167 7.51 -1.93 -20.99
N LEU A 168 7.50 -1.43 -22.23
CA LEU A 168 8.53 -1.73 -23.22
C LEU A 168 9.92 -1.23 -22.76
N GLY A 169 10.01 0.00 -22.26
CA GLY A 169 11.24 0.55 -21.68
C GLY A 169 11.75 -0.25 -20.48
N ALA A 170 10.86 -0.63 -19.58
CA ALA A 170 11.20 -1.46 -18.42
C ALA A 170 11.76 -2.83 -18.85
N TYR A 171 11.12 -3.49 -19.82
CA TYR A 171 11.59 -4.75 -20.39
C TYR A 171 12.98 -4.61 -21.04
N LEU A 172 13.21 -3.53 -21.80
CA LEU A 172 14.51 -3.26 -22.42
C LEU A 172 15.65 -3.17 -21.39
N LEU A 173 15.41 -2.44 -20.29
CA LEU A 173 16.38 -2.32 -19.21
C LEU A 173 16.63 -3.68 -18.55
N THR A 174 15.57 -4.46 -18.27
CA THR A 174 15.70 -5.80 -17.67
C THR A 174 16.49 -6.77 -18.57
N GLU A 175 16.22 -6.79 -19.86
CA GLU A 175 16.95 -7.64 -20.82
C GLU A 175 18.41 -7.20 -21.02
N THR A 176 18.68 -5.89 -20.92
CA THR A 176 20.04 -5.35 -20.99
C THR A 176 20.84 -5.84 -19.78
N MET A 177 20.28 -5.68 -18.57
CA MET A 177 20.91 -6.16 -17.33
C MET A 177 21.14 -7.67 -17.34
N ASP A 178 20.18 -8.46 -17.85
CA ASP A 178 20.29 -9.92 -17.94
C ASP A 178 21.49 -10.42 -18.75
N ARG A 179 21.97 -9.60 -19.68
CA ARG A 179 23.07 -9.94 -20.59
C ARG A 179 24.40 -9.39 -20.15
N GLN A 180 24.39 -8.20 -19.56
CA GLN A 180 25.59 -7.51 -19.10
C GLN A 180 25.41 -7.09 -17.62
N PRO A 181 25.42 -8.06 -16.68
CA PRO A 181 25.19 -7.82 -15.25
C PRO A 181 26.11 -6.74 -14.67
N GLU A 182 27.36 -6.76 -15.12
CA GLU A 182 28.47 -5.91 -14.67
C GLU A 182 28.37 -4.44 -15.14
N ILE A 183 27.29 -4.06 -15.82
CA ILE A 183 27.04 -2.67 -16.24
C ILE A 183 26.16 -1.91 -15.25
N GLY A 184 25.33 -2.60 -14.44
CA GLY A 184 24.48 -1.98 -13.40
C GLY A 184 23.38 -1.01 -13.91
N LEU A 185 23.56 -0.42 -15.10
CA LEU A 185 22.79 0.70 -15.64
C LEU A 185 22.73 1.90 -14.67
N ASP A 186 23.85 2.21 -14.01
CA ASP A 186 23.94 3.28 -13.02
C ASP A 186 23.60 4.67 -13.60
N SER A 187 23.77 4.81 -14.91
CA SER A 187 23.43 6.05 -15.60
C SER A 187 21.94 6.23 -15.90
N TYR A 188 21.13 5.17 -15.83
CA TYR A 188 19.69 5.30 -16.05
C TYR A 188 19.05 6.21 -14.98
N ASP A 189 18.38 7.27 -15.42
CA ASP A 189 17.61 8.14 -14.53
C ASP A 189 16.10 7.82 -14.62
N HIS A 190 15.50 8.01 -15.80
CA HIS A 190 14.08 7.73 -16.02
C HIS A 190 13.72 7.55 -17.50
N CYS A 191 12.43 7.29 -17.79
CA CYS A 191 11.89 7.26 -19.15
C CYS A 191 10.89 8.40 -19.34
N PHE A 192 10.81 8.97 -20.55
CA PHE A 192 9.77 9.91 -20.97
C PHE A 192 8.81 9.23 -21.95
N PRO A 193 7.48 9.25 -21.70
CA PRO A 193 6.81 9.83 -20.54
C PRO A 193 7.11 9.07 -19.23
N ASN A 194 7.25 9.81 -18.13
CA ASN A 194 7.62 9.23 -16.81
C ASN A 194 6.43 8.59 -16.08
N GLN A 195 5.22 8.77 -16.59
CA GLN A 195 3.97 8.45 -15.93
C GLN A 195 2.99 7.80 -16.90
N ASP A 196 2.15 6.91 -16.37
CA ASP A 196 1.14 6.18 -17.16
C ASP A 196 -0.09 7.03 -17.47
N THR A 197 -0.45 7.92 -16.54
CA THR A 197 -1.68 8.71 -16.55
C THR A 197 -1.39 10.20 -16.33
N LEU A 198 -2.31 11.06 -16.74
CA LEU A 198 -2.20 12.50 -16.48
C LEU A 198 -2.94 12.88 -15.19
N PRO A 199 -2.28 13.55 -14.23
CA PRO A 199 -2.99 14.11 -13.08
C PRO A 199 -3.97 15.21 -13.53
N GLN A 200 -5.12 15.31 -12.85
CA GLN A 200 -6.16 16.29 -13.16
C GLN A 200 -5.59 17.71 -13.16
N GLY A 201 -5.64 18.41 -14.31
CA GLY A 201 -5.07 19.75 -14.49
C GLY A 201 -3.55 19.82 -14.74
N GLY A 202 -2.85 18.68 -14.85
CA GLY A 202 -1.40 18.62 -15.09
C GLY A 202 -0.98 18.54 -16.57
N PHE A 203 0.31 18.77 -16.84
CA PHE A 203 0.91 18.72 -18.18
C PHE A 203 1.87 17.53 -18.40
N GLY A 204 2.24 16.84 -17.32
CA GLY A 204 3.30 15.84 -17.31
C GLY A 204 4.71 16.43 -17.32
N ASN A 205 5.72 15.58 -17.42
CA ASN A 205 7.13 15.99 -17.44
C ASN A 205 7.55 16.34 -18.87
N SER A 206 8.25 17.46 -19.05
CA SER A 206 8.77 17.87 -20.36
C SER A 206 10.18 17.33 -20.60
N ILE A 207 10.48 16.94 -21.84
CA ILE A 207 11.83 16.61 -22.30
C ILE A 207 12.34 17.69 -23.25
N ALA A 208 13.62 18.05 -23.14
CA ALA A 208 14.26 19.00 -24.04
C ALA A 208 14.36 18.43 -25.45
N LEU A 209 14.05 19.24 -26.45
CA LEU A 209 14.12 18.80 -27.85
C LEU A 209 15.57 18.84 -28.37
N PRO A 210 15.94 17.89 -29.26
CA PRO A 210 17.29 17.79 -29.80
C PRO A 210 17.54 18.76 -30.96
N LEU A 211 18.80 18.87 -31.41
CA LEU A 211 19.24 19.65 -32.58
C LEU A 211 19.12 21.18 -32.44
N GLN A 212 19.12 21.70 -31.21
CA GLN A 212 19.20 23.14 -30.96
C GLN A 212 20.54 23.70 -31.47
N LYS A 213 20.51 24.79 -32.25
CA LYS A 213 21.70 25.29 -33.00
C LYS A 213 22.94 25.51 -32.14
N VAL A 214 22.82 26.24 -31.04
CA VAL A 214 23.95 26.64 -30.19
C VAL A 214 24.60 25.42 -29.53
N SER A 215 23.79 24.47 -29.06
CA SER A 215 24.30 23.20 -28.52
C SER A 215 24.93 22.34 -29.63
N ARG A 216 24.31 22.28 -30.81
CA ARG A 216 24.78 21.51 -31.98
C ARG A 216 26.13 21.99 -32.49
N GLU A 217 26.38 23.29 -32.53
CA GLU A 217 27.67 23.86 -32.94
C GLU A 217 28.82 23.45 -32.00
N ARG A 218 28.50 23.05 -30.76
CA ARG A 218 29.46 22.52 -29.78
C ARG A 218 29.57 20.99 -29.80
N GLY A 219 28.93 20.32 -30.77
CA GLY A 219 28.88 18.86 -30.86
C GLY A 219 27.92 18.19 -29.86
N ASN A 220 27.03 18.94 -29.22
CA ASN A 220 26.03 18.42 -28.28
C ASN A 220 24.62 18.53 -28.88
N SER A 221 23.62 17.87 -28.29
CA SER A 221 22.26 17.83 -28.86
C SER A 221 22.23 17.31 -30.30
N VAL A 222 23.03 16.27 -30.55
CA VAL A 222 23.20 15.60 -31.84
C VAL A 222 23.06 14.10 -31.65
N PHE A 223 22.61 13.42 -32.70
CA PHE A 223 22.54 11.97 -32.75
C PHE A 223 23.90 11.38 -33.09
N LEU A 224 24.23 10.29 -32.39
CA LEU A 224 25.50 9.59 -32.45
C LEU A 224 25.36 8.23 -33.14
N ASP A 225 26.42 7.83 -33.84
CA ASP A 225 26.60 6.49 -34.38
C ASP A 225 27.14 5.50 -33.32
N ASP A 226 27.41 4.28 -33.76
CA ASP A 226 27.89 3.17 -32.91
C ASP A 226 29.30 3.42 -32.33
N ASP A 227 30.07 4.33 -32.93
CA ASP A 227 31.39 4.77 -32.44
C ASP A 227 31.29 6.03 -31.55
N PHE A 228 30.07 6.42 -31.16
CA PHE A 228 29.77 7.66 -30.44
C PHE A 228 30.20 8.94 -31.16
N LYS A 229 30.27 8.90 -32.50
CA LYS A 229 30.55 10.07 -33.34
C LYS A 229 29.24 10.66 -33.85
N PRO A 230 29.12 12.00 -33.92
CA PRO A 230 27.95 12.63 -34.51
C PRO A 230 27.75 12.20 -35.98
N HIS A 231 26.52 11.79 -36.33
CA HIS A 231 26.19 11.48 -37.73
C HIS A 231 26.45 12.69 -38.64
N VAL A 232 27.06 12.44 -39.80
CA VAL A 232 27.39 13.47 -40.81
C VAL A 232 26.15 14.24 -41.26
N ASP A 233 25.03 13.54 -41.45
CA ASP A 233 23.74 14.14 -41.77
C ASP A 233 22.68 13.69 -40.75
N GLN A 234 22.41 14.57 -39.79
CA GLN A 234 21.43 14.37 -38.73
C GLN A 234 20.00 14.20 -39.29
N TRP A 235 19.68 14.85 -40.40
CA TRP A 235 18.34 14.81 -41.00
C TRP A 235 18.12 13.52 -41.77
N GLU A 236 19.15 13.06 -42.49
CA GLU A 236 19.11 11.78 -43.19
C GLU A 236 18.87 10.63 -42.20
N LEU A 237 19.61 10.60 -41.08
CA LEU A 237 19.38 9.64 -40.00
C LEU A 237 17.91 9.68 -39.56
N LEU A 238 17.41 10.84 -39.12
CA LEU A 238 16.04 10.97 -38.62
C LEU A 238 14.99 10.56 -39.67
N SER A 239 15.24 10.83 -40.95
CA SER A 239 14.36 10.39 -42.04
C SER A 239 14.33 8.88 -42.24
N SER A 240 15.43 8.19 -41.87
CA SER A 240 15.61 6.75 -42.01
C SER A 240 15.13 5.93 -40.81
N VAL A 241 14.92 6.58 -39.64
CA VAL A 241 14.51 5.88 -38.42
C VAL A 241 13.14 5.24 -38.61
N ARG A 242 13.11 3.90 -38.57
CA ARG A 242 11.85 3.13 -38.60
C ARG A 242 11.06 3.38 -37.32
N ARG A 243 9.73 3.46 -37.45
CA ARG A 243 8.81 3.61 -36.32
C ARG A 243 8.28 2.26 -35.91
N ILE A 244 8.13 2.06 -34.60
CA ILE A 244 7.56 0.86 -34.00
C ILE A 244 6.04 0.93 -34.12
N ASP A 245 5.42 -0.10 -34.69
CA ASP A 245 3.96 -0.20 -34.73
C ASP A 245 3.40 -0.63 -33.36
N ARG A 246 2.13 -0.33 -33.13
CA ARG A 246 1.47 -0.68 -31.86
C ARG A 246 1.47 -2.18 -31.62
N VAL A 247 1.19 -2.97 -32.65
CA VAL A 247 1.12 -4.44 -32.56
C VAL A 247 2.49 -5.04 -32.19
N GLY A 248 3.58 -4.52 -32.75
CA GLY A 248 4.94 -4.93 -32.39
C GLY A 248 5.28 -4.62 -30.94
N ALA A 249 4.95 -3.41 -30.46
CA ALA A 249 5.12 -3.04 -29.06
C ALA A 249 4.28 -3.94 -28.12
N GLU A 250 2.99 -4.16 -28.42
CA GLU A 250 2.10 -5.04 -27.65
C GLU A 250 2.59 -6.49 -27.64
N SER A 251 3.09 -7.01 -28.76
CA SER A 251 3.62 -8.37 -28.86
C SER A 251 4.88 -8.57 -28.01
N ILE A 252 5.80 -7.61 -28.01
CA ILE A 252 7.01 -7.66 -27.18
C ILE A 252 6.63 -7.59 -25.70
N VAL A 253 5.80 -6.60 -25.32
CA VAL A 253 5.37 -6.43 -23.93
C VAL A 253 4.57 -7.63 -23.44
N SER A 254 3.62 -8.16 -24.22
CA SER A 254 2.83 -9.32 -23.83
C SER A 254 3.70 -10.57 -23.63
N ARG A 255 4.70 -10.80 -24.49
CA ARG A 255 5.68 -11.88 -24.28
C ARG A 255 6.49 -11.66 -23.00
N ALA A 256 6.93 -10.42 -22.74
CA ALA A 256 7.63 -10.07 -21.53
C ALA A 256 6.77 -10.24 -20.26
N GLU A 257 5.49 -9.89 -20.31
CA GLU A 257 4.52 -10.09 -19.22
C GLU A 257 4.30 -11.57 -18.93
N LYS A 258 4.05 -12.36 -19.97
CA LYS A 258 3.90 -13.83 -19.86
C LYS A 258 5.17 -14.48 -19.30
N ALA A 259 6.34 -13.93 -19.61
CA ALA A 259 7.62 -14.39 -19.09
C ALA A 259 8.00 -13.76 -17.73
N GLY A 260 7.22 -12.82 -17.19
CA GLY A 260 7.52 -12.11 -15.93
C GLY A 260 8.75 -11.18 -15.99
N ARG A 261 9.20 -10.78 -17.19
CA ARG A 261 10.47 -10.11 -17.45
C ARG A 261 10.43 -8.58 -17.51
N ILE A 262 9.30 -7.95 -17.19
CA ILE A 262 9.21 -6.47 -17.22
C ILE A 262 10.06 -5.82 -16.13
N ILE A 263 10.21 -6.46 -14.97
CA ILE A 263 11.06 -5.94 -13.88
C ILE A 263 12.02 -7.03 -13.36
N GLY A 264 11.75 -8.32 -13.60
CA GLY A 264 12.66 -9.43 -13.29
C GLY A 264 12.99 -9.64 -11.80
N VAL A 265 12.36 -8.87 -10.91
CA VAL A 265 12.67 -8.77 -9.48
C VAL A 265 11.38 -8.77 -8.65
N ARG A 266 11.42 -9.40 -7.46
CA ARG A 266 10.25 -9.58 -6.57
C ARG A 266 9.67 -8.24 -6.12
N PHE A 267 8.34 -8.17 -6.07
CA PHE A 267 7.61 -7.07 -5.41
C PHE A 267 7.38 -7.47 -3.95
N ALA A 268 7.73 -6.58 -3.02
CA ALA A 268 7.53 -6.80 -1.60
C ALA A 268 6.13 -6.28 -1.22
N PRO A 269 5.15 -7.15 -0.88
CA PRO A 269 3.82 -6.69 -0.50
C PRO A 269 3.89 -5.85 0.77
N VAL A 270 3.10 -4.77 0.83
CA VAL A 270 3.13 -3.82 1.95
C VAL A 270 2.15 -4.21 3.07
N GLU A 271 1.22 -5.15 2.80
CA GLU A 271 0.24 -5.67 3.75
C GLU A 271 0.45 -7.17 4.03
N GLU A 272 0.21 -7.61 5.28
CA GLU A 272 0.39 -9.01 5.72
C GLU A 272 -0.73 -9.96 5.27
N ASP A 273 -1.86 -9.44 4.78
CA ASP A 273 -2.99 -10.24 4.25
C ASP A 273 -2.95 -10.43 2.73
N ASP A 274 -1.93 -9.88 2.04
CA ASP A 274 -1.53 -10.38 0.73
C ASP A 274 -0.85 -11.76 0.94
N ALA A 275 -1.66 -12.69 1.46
CA ALA A 275 -1.31 -14.07 1.69
C ALA A 275 -0.86 -14.62 0.35
N HIS A 276 0.45 -14.82 0.20
CA HIS A 276 1.15 -15.71 -0.74
C HIS A 276 2.64 -15.34 -0.92
N TYR A 277 3.20 -14.31 -0.27
CA TYR A 277 4.64 -13.99 -0.48
C TYR A 277 5.62 -14.94 0.24
N TRP A 278 5.31 -15.41 1.46
CA TRP A 278 6.22 -16.25 2.27
C TRP A 278 5.79 -17.72 2.35
N THR A 279 4.55 -18.04 1.94
CA THR A 279 4.07 -19.42 1.81
C THR A 279 4.37 -20.00 0.44
N VAL A 280 5.17 -19.36 -0.42
CA VAL A 280 5.65 -20.04 -1.63
C VAL A 280 6.55 -21.19 -1.16
N PRO A 281 6.10 -22.45 -1.25
CA PRO A 281 7.04 -23.55 -1.22
C PRO A 281 7.94 -23.32 -2.43
N SER A 282 9.25 -23.37 -2.25
CA SER A 282 10.25 -23.55 -3.32
C SER A 282 9.66 -23.45 -4.73
N VAL A 283 9.55 -22.22 -5.25
CA VAL A 283 9.24 -21.99 -6.67
C VAL A 283 7.86 -22.58 -7.08
N SER A 284 6.84 -21.73 -7.32
CA SER A 284 5.99 -21.99 -8.48
C SER A 284 6.97 -22.06 -9.65
N ARG A 285 7.38 -23.27 -10.05
CA ARG A 285 8.34 -23.59 -11.14
C ARG A 285 7.93 -22.83 -12.39
N ARG A 286 8.30 -21.55 -12.45
CA ARG A 286 8.33 -20.78 -13.67
C ARG A 286 9.50 -21.39 -14.41
N LYS A 287 9.24 -21.98 -15.59
CA LYS A 287 10.30 -22.35 -16.52
C LYS A 287 11.04 -21.06 -16.90
N GLU A 288 11.99 -20.67 -16.08
CA GLU A 288 12.99 -19.68 -16.48
C GLU A 288 13.72 -20.29 -17.67
N LEU A 289 13.90 -19.49 -18.72
CA LEU A 289 14.61 -19.90 -19.94
C LEU A 289 15.94 -20.58 -19.57
N PRO A 290 16.41 -21.60 -20.29
CA PRO A 290 17.72 -22.21 -20.05
C PRO A 290 18.81 -21.14 -19.95
N CYS A 291 19.78 -21.31 -19.06
CA CYS A 291 20.98 -20.47 -19.11
C CYS A 291 21.68 -20.74 -20.45
N ASP A 292 21.81 -19.72 -21.29
CA ASP A 292 22.57 -19.83 -22.54
C ASP A 292 24.07 -20.00 -22.20
N GLY A 293 24.71 -21.02 -22.77
CA GLY A 293 26.14 -21.32 -22.60
C GLY A 293 26.44 -22.56 -21.73
N PRO A 294 27.70 -23.00 -21.66
CA PRO A 294 28.11 -24.14 -20.84
C PRO A 294 27.96 -23.81 -19.35
N LEU A 295 27.18 -24.61 -18.63
CA LEU A 295 27.07 -24.52 -17.18
C LEU A 295 28.21 -25.27 -16.49
N PRO A 296 28.74 -24.76 -15.36
CA PRO A 296 29.74 -25.49 -14.60
C PRO A 296 29.14 -26.77 -14.00
N SER A 297 29.95 -27.83 -13.91
CA SER A 297 29.53 -29.06 -13.23
C SER A 297 29.48 -28.92 -11.71
N ARG A 298 30.26 -27.97 -11.16
CA ARG A 298 30.34 -27.68 -9.73
C ARG A 298 30.66 -26.21 -9.51
N VAL A 299 30.09 -25.63 -8.44
CA VAL A 299 30.41 -24.27 -7.97
C VAL A 299 30.84 -24.35 -6.49
N GLU A 300 31.92 -23.66 -6.14
CA GLU A 300 32.34 -23.49 -4.76
C GLU A 300 31.58 -22.32 -4.11
N LEU A 301 31.00 -22.59 -2.95
CA LEU A 301 30.29 -21.63 -2.11
C LEU A 301 31.06 -21.48 -0.81
N ILE A 302 31.50 -20.25 -0.50
CA ILE A 302 32.13 -19.94 0.78
C ILE A 302 31.08 -19.25 1.65
N LEU A 303 30.70 -19.88 2.76
CA LEU A 303 29.72 -19.33 3.69
C LEU A 303 30.44 -18.76 4.91
N CYS A 304 30.42 -17.44 5.07
CA CYS A 304 30.98 -16.73 6.22
C CYS A 304 29.91 -15.78 6.80
N ASN A 305 30.16 -14.48 6.87
CA ASN A 305 29.12 -13.48 7.15
C ASN A 305 28.16 -13.26 5.96
N GLN A 306 28.61 -13.60 4.76
CA GLN A 306 27.84 -13.64 3.50
C GLN A 306 28.14 -14.96 2.78
N LEU A 307 27.34 -15.25 1.76
CA LEU A 307 27.57 -16.35 0.82
C LEU A 307 28.37 -15.81 -0.37
N THR A 308 29.64 -16.20 -0.46
CA THR A 308 30.54 -15.77 -1.53
C THR A 308 30.62 -16.83 -2.62
N ILE A 309 30.51 -16.39 -3.88
CA ILE A 309 30.50 -17.26 -5.07
C ILE A 309 31.51 -16.70 -6.08
N ALA A 310 32.44 -17.54 -6.55
CA ALA A 310 33.43 -17.14 -7.56
C ALA A 310 32.78 -16.92 -8.93
N LYS A 311 33.21 -15.87 -9.67
CA LYS A 311 32.64 -15.49 -10.98
C LYS A 311 33.21 -16.24 -12.17
N ASP A 312 34.43 -16.74 -12.05
CA ASP A 312 35.24 -17.36 -13.12
C ASP A 312 34.51 -18.49 -13.88
N GLN A 313 33.66 -19.24 -13.19
CA GLN A 313 32.92 -20.37 -13.74
C GLN A 313 31.43 -20.08 -14.00
N LEU A 314 30.96 -18.86 -13.72
CA LEU A 314 29.55 -18.50 -13.84
C LEU A 314 29.28 -17.76 -15.16
N THR A 315 28.30 -18.24 -15.92
CA THR A 315 27.79 -17.49 -17.07
C THR A 315 27.12 -16.19 -16.61
N PRO A 316 27.13 -15.10 -17.41
CA PRO A 316 26.46 -13.85 -17.05
C PRO A 316 24.98 -14.03 -16.67
N ASN A 317 24.28 -14.96 -17.32
CA ASN A 317 22.90 -15.27 -16.96
C ASN A 317 22.77 -15.88 -15.55
N LEU A 318 23.66 -16.80 -15.18
CA LEU A 318 23.66 -17.40 -13.84
C LEU A 318 24.05 -16.37 -12.76
N GLN A 319 25.03 -15.51 -13.04
CA GLN A 319 25.39 -14.39 -12.17
C GLN A 319 24.19 -13.47 -11.88
N ASN A 320 23.45 -13.10 -12.92
CA ASN A 320 22.23 -12.29 -12.79
C ASN A 320 21.15 -12.94 -11.94
N ARG A 321 20.92 -14.25 -12.10
CA ARG A 321 19.93 -14.97 -11.26
C ARG A 321 20.32 -14.95 -9.79
N LEU A 322 21.60 -15.18 -9.51
CA LEU A 322 22.13 -15.12 -8.15
C LEU A 322 21.97 -13.73 -7.54
N VAL A 323 22.34 -12.66 -8.26
CA VAL A 323 22.17 -11.27 -7.81
C VAL A 323 20.69 -10.93 -7.57
N ARG A 324 19.78 -11.40 -8.44
CA ARG A 324 18.34 -11.13 -8.33
C ARG A 324 17.69 -11.77 -7.10
N MET A 325 18.24 -12.85 -6.55
CA MET A 325 17.76 -13.44 -5.28
C MET A 325 17.91 -12.48 -4.11
N ALA A 326 18.94 -11.63 -4.16
CA ALA A 326 19.20 -10.60 -3.17
C ALA A 326 18.64 -9.23 -3.60
N ALA A 327 17.72 -9.17 -4.56
CA ALA A 327 17.13 -7.92 -5.03
C ALA A 327 15.60 -7.89 -4.86
N PHE A 328 15.05 -6.71 -4.57
CA PHE A 328 13.60 -6.47 -4.52
C PHE A 328 13.25 -5.06 -5.00
N GLN A 329 12.03 -4.89 -5.49
CA GLN A 329 11.51 -3.60 -5.93
C GLN A 329 11.37 -2.64 -4.75
N ASN A 330 11.81 -1.38 -4.88
CA ASN A 330 11.66 -0.36 -3.84
C ASN A 330 10.26 0.29 -3.91
N PRO A 331 9.32 -0.02 -3.00
CA PRO A 331 7.96 0.50 -3.09
C PRO A 331 7.91 2.01 -2.97
N GLU A 332 8.87 2.64 -2.30
CA GLU A 332 8.94 4.10 -2.22
C GLU A 332 9.21 4.76 -3.57
N PHE A 333 10.00 4.14 -4.44
CA PHE A 333 10.23 4.62 -5.81
C PHE A 333 8.92 4.59 -6.60
N TYR A 334 8.24 3.44 -6.62
CA TYR A 334 6.98 3.28 -7.36
C TYR A 334 5.87 4.16 -6.78
N LYS A 335 5.83 4.33 -5.46
CA LYS A 335 4.87 5.23 -4.81
C LYS A 335 5.17 6.69 -5.12
N ALA A 336 6.44 7.12 -5.07
CA ALA A 336 6.82 8.47 -5.46
C ALA A 336 6.49 8.73 -6.93
N GLN A 337 6.78 7.77 -7.81
CA GLN A 337 6.42 7.82 -9.23
C GLN A 337 4.90 7.92 -9.44
N ALA A 338 4.10 7.09 -8.76
CA ALA A 338 2.64 7.10 -8.85
C ALA A 338 2.01 8.37 -8.24
N MET A 339 2.64 8.97 -7.23
CA MET A 339 2.22 10.23 -6.62
C MET A 339 2.83 11.46 -7.31
N HIS A 340 3.56 11.26 -8.42
CA HIS A 340 4.26 12.31 -9.16
C HIS A 340 5.23 13.17 -8.29
N LEU A 341 5.82 12.55 -7.27
CA LEU A 341 6.85 13.16 -6.43
C LEU A 341 8.26 12.86 -6.97
N PRO A 342 9.28 13.67 -6.65
CA PRO A 342 10.66 13.42 -7.08
C PRO A 342 11.13 12.01 -6.72
N THR A 343 11.57 11.25 -7.72
CA THR A 343 12.21 9.94 -7.57
C THR A 343 13.72 10.05 -7.32
N PHE A 344 14.28 11.26 -7.41
CA PHE A 344 15.67 11.54 -7.11
C PHE A 344 16.09 10.96 -5.74
N GLY A 345 17.19 10.20 -5.73
CA GLY A 345 17.72 9.52 -4.56
C GLY A 345 16.93 8.28 -4.10
N LYS A 346 15.92 7.82 -4.85
CA LYS A 346 15.17 6.58 -4.55
C LYS A 346 15.53 5.53 -5.59
N PRO A 347 16.33 4.50 -5.29
CA PRO A 347 16.65 3.47 -6.27
C PRO A 347 15.37 2.69 -6.60
N ARG A 348 15.20 2.30 -7.87
CA ARG A 348 14.04 1.52 -8.33
C ARG A 348 14.04 0.08 -7.79
N ILE A 349 15.22 -0.49 -7.65
CA ILE A 349 15.49 -1.83 -7.11
C ILE A 349 16.49 -1.66 -5.98
N ILE A 350 16.22 -2.30 -4.85
CA ILE A 350 17.19 -2.44 -3.76
C ILE A 350 17.91 -3.76 -3.99
N VAL A 351 19.23 -3.68 -4.13
CA VAL A 351 20.11 -4.84 -4.32
C VAL A 351 20.93 -5.01 -3.05
N GLY A 352 20.79 -6.18 -2.42
CA GLY A 352 21.55 -6.62 -1.25
C GLY A 352 22.73 -7.52 -1.59
N ALA A 353 22.96 -7.81 -2.88
CA ALA A 353 24.18 -8.47 -3.35
C ALA A 353 25.33 -7.46 -3.46
N GLU A 354 26.54 -7.92 -3.16
CA GLU A 354 27.78 -7.19 -3.41
C GLU A 354 28.46 -7.77 -4.66
N ASP A 355 28.70 -6.90 -5.64
CA ASP A 355 29.38 -7.29 -6.87
C ASP A 355 30.86 -6.90 -6.79
N HIS A 356 31.73 -7.88 -6.53
CA HIS A 356 33.17 -7.68 -6.49
C HIS A 356 33.81 -8.14 -7.81
N PRO A 357 35.05 -7.73 -8.15
CA PRO A 357 35.66 -8.09 -9.44
C PRO A 357 35.76 -9.60 -9.70
N GLN A 358 36.02 -10.41 -8.67
CA GLN A 358 36.23 -11.86 -8.79
C GLN A 358 35.12 -12.71 -8.17
N HIS A 359 34.26 -12.11 -7.34
CA HIS A 359 33.24 -12.82 -6.57
C HIS A 359 31.94 -12.06 -6.46
N ILE A 360 30.84 -12.79 -6.25
CA ILE A 360 29.53 -12.27 -5.91
C ILE A 360 29.29 -12.58 -4.43
N GLY A 361 29.00 -11.56 -3.63
CA GLY A 361 28.59 -11.71 -2.23
C GLY A 361 27.08 -11.64 -2.12
N LEU A 362 26.43 -12.71 -1.68
CA LEU A 362 24.99 -12.73 -1.39
C LEU A 362 24.76 -12.72 0.13
N PRO A 363 23.64 -12.14 0.60
CA PRO A 363 23.23 -12.30 1.99
C PRO A 363 23.05 -13.78 2.36
N ARG A 364 23.46 -14.16 3.57
CA ARG A 364 23.45 -15.56 4.03
C ARG A 364 22.05 -16.22 3.97
N GLY A 365 21.00 -15.42 4.13
CA GLY A 365 19.61 -15.88 4.10
C GLY A 365 19.15 -16.35 2.71
N CYS A 366 19.91 -16.06 1.65
CA CYS A 366 19.66 -16.55 0.30
C CYS A 366 20.16 -18.00 0.07
N MET A 367 20.82 -18.64 1.06
CA MET A 367 21.42 -19.98 0.89
C MET A 367 20.42 -21.03 0.37
N ASP A 368 19.24 -21.14 0.99
CA ASP A 368 18.22 -22.12 0.60
C ASP A 368 17.81 -21.93 -0.88
N GLU A 369 17.68 -20.67 -1.32
CA GLU A 369 17.32 -20.34 -2.71
C GLU A 369 18.45 -20.62 -3.71
N VAL A 370 19.70 -20.34 -3.33
CA VAL A 370 20.88 -20.66 -4.15
C VAL A 370 21.04 -22.17 -4.30
N GLN A 371 20.90 -22.92 -3.22
CA GLN A 371 20.96 -24.38 -3.25
C GLN A 371 19.88 -24.97 -4.15
N ALA A 372 18.64 -24.45 -4.06
CA ALA A 372 17.55 -24.87 -4.93
C ALA A 372 17.83 -24.57 -6.41
N LEU A 373 18.32 -23.36 -6.74
CA LEU A 373 18.66 -23.00 -8.13
C LEU A 373 19.76 -23.90 -8.70
N LEU A 374 20.85 -24.11 -7.95
CA LEU A 374 21.96 -24.94 -8.42
C LEU A 374 21.51 -26.40 -8.59
N ALA A 375 20.68 -26.92 -7.70
CA ALA A 375 20.08 -28.26 -7.83
C ALA A 375 19.18 -28.37 -9.07
N ASP A 376 18.32 -27.39 -9.32
CA ASP A 376 17.44 -27.34 -10.50
C ASP A 376 18.24 -27.30 -11.81
N LEU A 377 19.40 -26.63 -11.80
CA LEU A 377 20.36 -26.59 -12.92
C LEU A 377 21.32 -27.79 -12.96
N ARG A 378 21.21 -28.73 -12.01
CA ARG A 378 22.08 -29.92 -11.86
C ARG A 378 23.57 -29.57 -11.69
N ILE A 379 23.85 -28.45 -11.03
CA ILE A 379 25.18 -27.99 -10.68
C ILE A 379 25.53 -28.50 -9.28
N GLY A 380 26.66 -29.20 -9.14
CA GLY A 380 27.15 -29.66 -7.84
C GLY A 380 27.59 -28.50 -6.94
N ILE A 381 27.47 -28.68 -5.62
CA ILE A 381 27.84 -27.65 -4.64
C ILE A 381 29.07 -28.11 -3.86
N GLY A 382 30.14 -27.31 -3.86
CA GLY A 382 31.22 -27.41 -2.88
C GLY A 382 31.06 -26.36 -1.79
N LEU A 383 30.56 -26.73 -0.62
CA LEU A 383 30.36 -25.79 0.48
C LEU A 383 31.60 -25.76 1.38
N ARG A 384 32.20 -24.58 1.54
CA ARG A 384 33.22 -24.27 2.55
C ARG A 384 32.58 -23.38 3.61
N ASP A 385 32.32 -23.96 4.78
CA ASP A 385 31.72 -23.24 5.89
C ASP A 385 32.81 -22.59 6.76
N GLU A 386 32.90 -21.26 6.68
CA GLU A 386 33.82 -20.41 7.46
C GLU A 386 33.08 -19.57 8.52
N ARG A 387 31.83 -19.94 8.83
CA ARG A 387 31.08 -19.27 9.91
C ARG A 387 31.73 -19.55 11.26
N GLN A 388 31.59 -18.58 12.16
CA GLN A 388 31.97 -18.70 13.56
C GLN A 388 31.05 -19.75 14.22
N GLN A 389 31.64 -20.86 14.65
CA GLN A 389 30.93 -21.91 15.39
C GLN A 389 30.61 -21.48 16.83
N GLY A 390 31.41 -20.56 17.36
CA GLY A 390 31.29 -20.07 18.72
C GLY A 390 32.05 -20.91 19.74
N LYS A 391 32.06 -20.43 20.98
CA LYS A 391 32.62 -21.10 22.15
C LYS A 391 31.51 -21.84 22.90
N PRO A 392 31.76 -23.01 23.51
CA PRO A 392 30.76 -23.69 24.33
C PRO A 392 30.19 -22.78 25.42
N LEU A 393 28.86 -22.81 25.59
CA LEU A 393 28.12 -22.11 26.63
C LEU A 393 27.39 -23.15 27.49
N GLU A 394 27.79 -23.28 28.75
CA GLU A 394 27.11 -24.13 29.73
C GLU A 394 25.87 -23.41 30.26
N ALA A 395 24.74 -23.58 29.57
CA ALA A 395 23.45 -23.05 29.98
C ALA A 395 22.35 -24.10 29.78
N ALA A 396 21.57 -24.37 30.84
CA ALA A 396 20.40 -25.23 30.78
C ALA A 396 19.12 -24.38 30.79
N PHE A 397 18.08 -24.81 30.07
CA PHE A 397 16.80 -24.13 30.11
C PHE A 397 15.97 -24.59 31.33
N HIS A 398 15.57 -23.64 32.16
CA HIS A 398 14.79 -23.84 33.38
C HIS A 398 13.37 -23.30 33.19
N GLY A 399 12.52 -24.09 32.55
CA GLY A 399 11.10 -23.79 32.32
C GLY A 399 10.43 -24.85 31.45
N HIS A 400 9.12 -24.71 31.25
CA HIS A 400 8.35 -25.51 30.30
C HIS A 400 7.80 -24.61 29.20
N LEU A 401 8.04 -24.97 27.95
CA LEU A 401 7.39 -24.33 26.82
C LEU A 401 5.93 -24.79 26.75
N HIS A 402 5.03 -23.89 26.35
CA HIS A 402 3.67 -24.28 25.95
C HIS A 402 3.71 -25.06 24.63
N ASP A 403 2.69 -25.87 24.35
CA ASP A 403 2.64 -26.75 23.17
C ASP A 403 2.94 -26.00 21.86
N GLU A 404 2.34 -24.83 21.65
CA GLU A 404 2.60 -24.03 20.43
C GLU A 404 4.02 -23.41 20.41
N GLN A 405 4.57 -23.06 21.58
CA GLN A 405 5.96 -22.59 21.70
C GLN A 405 6.96 -23.70 21.39
N GLU A 406 6.65 -24.94 21.79
CA GLU A 406 7.49 -26.10 21.53
C GLU A 406 7.57 -26.40 20.02
N ILE A 407 6.43 -26.40 19.32
CA ILE A 407 6.39 -26.54 17.85
C ILE A 407 7.23 -25.45 17.18
N ALA A 408 7.05 -24.18 17.60
CA ALA A 408 7.82 -23.06 17.09
C ALA A 408 9.33 -23.21 17.36
N ALA A 409 9.71 -23.67 18.56
CA ALA A 409 11.10 -23.84 18.96
C ALA A 409 11.80 -24.94 18.16
N TYR A 410 11.16 -26.09 17.94
CA TYR A 410 11.72 -27.16 17.11
C TYR A 410 11.81 -26.77 15.64
N ALA A 411 10.81 -26.06 15.10
CA ALA A 411 10.85 -25.54 13.74
C ALA A 411 12.04 -24.57 13.54
N MET A 412 12.33 -23.74 14.54
CA MET A 412 13.50 -22.84 14.51
C MET A 412 14.82 -23.60 14.70
N LEU A 413 14.86 -24.63 15.57
CA LEU A 413 16.08 -25.41 15.87
C LEU A 413 16.56 -26.23 14.67
N ALA A 414 15.65 -26.69 13.81
CA ALA A 414 15.97 -27.47 12.62
C ALA A 414 16.81 -26.71 11.58
N HIS A 415 16.98 -25.40 11.74
CA HIS A 415 17.72 -24.55 10.81
C HIS A 415 18.76 -23.69 11.53
N ASP A 416 19.88 -23.44 10.86
CA ASP A 416 20.92 -22.54 11.37
C ASP A 416 20.42 -21.09 11.41
N THR A 417 19.65 -20.68 10.40
CA THR A 417 19.11 -19.32 10.25
C THR A 417 17.60 -19.34 10.06
N GLY A 418 16.91 -18.34 10.62
CA GLY A 418 15.49 -18.17 10.42
C GLY A 418 14.84 -17.04 11.23
N VAL A 419 13.59 -16.73 10.87
CA VAL A 419 12.74 -15.76 11.58
C VAL A 419 11.55 -16.46 12.23
N LEU A 420 11.31 -16.16 13.51
CA LEU A 420 10.07 -16.47 14.22
C LEU A 420 9.14 -15.25 14.17
N ALA A 421 8.06 -15.37 13.39
CA ALA A 421 7.03 -14.35 13.29
C ALA A 421 5.88 -14.67 14.27
N ALA A 422 5.91 -14.06 15.45
CA ALA A 422 4.97 -14.39 16.52
C ALA A 422 4.51 -13.14 17.28
N THR A 423 3.21 -13.07 17.53
CA THR A 423 2.53 -11.97 18.24
C THR A 423 3.23 -11.60 19.56
N THR A 424 2.98 -10.38 20.04
CA THR A 424 3.35 -10.02 21.41
C THR A 424 2.62 -10.93 22.40
N ALA A 425 3.25 -11.19 23.55
CA ALA A 425 2.79 -12.16 24.56
C ALA A 425 2.88 -13.66 24.16
N PHE A 426 3.28 -14.02 22.93
CA PHE A 426 3.59 -15.42 22.58
C PHE A 426 4.77 -16.00 23.39
N GLY A 427 5.67 -15.17 23.91
CA GLY A 427 6.87 -15.64 24.62
C GLY A 427 8.10 -15.81 23.73
N LYS A 428 8.29 -14.95 22.72
CA LYS A 428 9.46 -14.96 21.82
C LYS A 428 10.80 -15.07 22.57
N THR A 429 10.98 -14.30 23.64
CA THR A 429 12.18 -14.35 24.48
C THR A 429 12.36 -15.71 25.16
N VAL A 430 11.28 -16.38 25.56
CA VAL A 430 11.34 -17.72 26.18
C VAL A 430 11.81 -18.76 25.17
N VAL A 431 11.24 -18.74 23.95
CA VAL A 431 11.68 -19.60 22.84
C VAL A 431 13.13 -19.33 22.49
N ALA A 432 13.56 -18.07 22.46
CA ALA A 432 14.96 -17.73 22.22
C ALA A 432 15.90 -18.22 23.32
N SER A 433 15.53 -18.07 24.60
CA SER A 433 16.30 -18.63 25.72
C SER A 433 16.46 -20.15 25.58
N TRP A 434 15.39 -20.85 25.20
CA TRP A 434 15.45 -22.28 24.93
C TRP A 434 16.40 -22.61 23.76
N LEU A 435 16.34 -21.84 22.66
CA LEU A 435 17.24 -22.01 21.52
C LEU A 435 18.71 -21.78 21.90
N ILE A 436 18.99 -20.78 22.73
CA ILE A 436 20.35 -20.49 23.25
C ILE A 436 20.88 -21.70 24.02
N ALA A 437 20.07 -22.23 24.95
CA ALA A 437 20.44 -23.41 25.73
C ALA A 437 20.66 -24.66 24.85
N LYS A 438 19.80 -24.89 23.86
CA LYS A 438 19.90 -26.04 22.96
C LYS A 438 21.08 -25.96 22.00
N ARG A 439 21.43 -24.77 21.53
CA ARG A 439 22.61 -24.56 20.66
C ARG A 439 23.91 -24.60 21.46
N GLY A 440 23.89 -24.19 22.74
CA GLY A 440 25.00 -24.38 23.67
C GLY A 440 26.29 -23.65 23.25
N VAL A 441 26.17 -22.53 22.54
CA VAL A 441 27.30 -21.71 22.09
C VAL A 441 27.15 -20.26 22.54
N ASN A 442 28.26 -19.55 22.59
CA ASN A 442 28.26 -18.15 22.97
C ASN A 442 27.34 -17.31 22.06
N THR A 443 26.50 -16.50 22.70
CA THR A 443 25.36 -15.84 22.06
C THR A 443 25.38 -14.33 22.30
N LEU A 444 25.18 -13.57 21.23
CA LEU A 444 24.89 -12.14 21.29
C LEU A 444 23.41 -11.89 20.97
N VAL A 445 22.71 -11.22 21.88
CA VAL A 445 21.34 -10.74 21.67
C VAL A 445 21.36 -9.26 21.32
N LEU A 446 20.86 -8.91 20.14
CA LEU A 446 20.70 -7.54 19.68
C LEU A 446 19.29 -7.04 19.98
N VAL A 447 19.21 -5.89 20.63
CA VAL A 447 17.99 -5.15 20.92
C VAL A 447 18.13 -3.69 20.49
N HIS A 448 17.02 -3.00 20.26
CA HIS A 448 17.03 -1.61 19.80
C HIS A 448 16.65 -0.60 20.91
N LEU A 449 16.10 -1.07 22.05
CA LEU A 449 15.76 -0.24 23.21
C LEU A 449 16.43 -0.74 24.48
N ARG A 450 16.75 0.20 25.36
CA ARG A 450 17.36 -0.09 26.67
C ARG A 450 16.41 -0.91 27.56
N GLN A 451 15.12 -0.62 27.52
CA GLN A 451 14.11 -1.35 28.28
C GLN A 451 14.08 -2.83 27.87
N LEU A 452 14.19 -3.11 26.57
CA LEU A 452 14.31 -4.48 26.06
C LEU A 452 15.59 -5.15 26.56
N MET A 453 16.73 -4.45 26.58
CA MET A 453 17.98 -4.99 27.13
C MET A 453 17.80 -5.45 28.58
N GLU A 454 17.19 -4.61 29.42
CA GLU A 454 16.95 -4.93 30.84
C GLU A 454 15.99 -6.12 31.00
N GLN A 455 14.93 -6.20 30.17
CA GLN A 455 14.01 -7.34 30.12
C GLN A 455 14.70 -8.63 29.67
N TRP A 456 15.54 -8.58 28.64
CA TRP A 456 16.28 -9.73 28.16
C TRP A 456 17.24 -10.27 29.21
N VAL A 457 17.99 -9.40 29.90
CA VAL A 457 18.87 -9.82 31.00
C VAL A 457 18.08 -10.51 32.11
N GLN A 458 16.92 -9.97 32.50
CA GLN A 458 16.08 -10.60 33.52
C GLN A 458 15.55 -11.97 33.06
N ARG A 459 15.06 -12.07 31.82
CA ARG A 459 14.50 -13.31 31.27
C ARG A 459 15.57 -14.38 31.07
N LEU A 460 16.74 -14.02 30.56
CA LEU A 460 17.88 -14.92 30.45
C LEU A 460 18.33 -15.40 31.83
N ALA A 461 18.41 -14.50 32.82
CA ALA A 461 18.77 -14.88 34.18
C ALA A 461 17.79 -15.90 34.78
N THR A 462 16.48 -15.69 34.58
CA THR A 462 15.44 -16.61 35.06
C THR A 462 15.47 -17.96 34.32
N PHE A 463 15.44 -17.94 32.99
CA PHE A 463 15.26 -19.16 32.20
C PHE A 463 16.55 -19.94 31.95
N LEU A 464 17.73 -19.34 32.14
CA LEU A 464 19.02 -20.02 32.00
C LEU A 464 19.72 -20.24 33.35
N ASN A 465 19.10 -19.82 34.45
CA ASN A 465 19.66 -19.87 35.80
C ASN A 465 21.07 -19.24 35.90
N LEU A 466 21.27 -18.13 35.18
CA LEU A 466 22.51 -17.38 35.17
C LEU A 466 22.37 -16.11 36.02
N PRO A 467 23.32 -15.79 36.91
CA PRO A 467 23.32 -14.51 37.62
C PRO A 467 23.31 -13.33 36.63
N PRO A 468 22.52 -12.26 36.85
CA PRO A 468 22.48 -11.10 35.94
C PRO A 468 23.84 -10.40 35.73
N LYS A 469 24.82 -10.65 36.60
CA LYS A 469 26.19 -10.12 36.49
C LYS A 469 27.07 -10.90 35.50
N GLU A 470 26.72 -12.15 35.20
CA GLU A 470 27.41 -13.01 34.24
C GLU A 470 26.89 -12.82 32.81
N ILE A 471 25.75 -12.14 32.67
CA ILE A 471 25.21 -11.71 31.38
C ILE A 471 25.81 -10.34 31.05
N GLY A 472 26.67 -10.31 30.04
CA GLY A 472 27.33 -9.07 29.65
C GLY A 472 26.40 -8.10 28.91
N GLN A 473 26.75 -6.82 28.97
CA GLN A 473 25.89 -5.74 28.48
C GLN A 473 26.71 -4.69 27.71
N ILE A 474 26.24 -4.38 26.50
CA ILE A 474 26.89 -3.43 25.59
C ILE A 474 25.89 -2.34 25.17
N GLY A 475 26.07 -1.13 25.68
CA GLY A 475 25.21 0.01 25.39
C GLY A 475 24.56 0.62 26.63
N GLY A 476 23.88 1.76 26.45
CA GLY A 476 23.17 2.44 27.54
C GLY A 476 24.07 2.96 28.67
N GLY A 477 25.35 3.22 28.36
CA GLY A 477 26.40 3.60 29.29
C GLY A 477 27.15 2.43 29.95
N ARG A 478 26.86 1.18 29.56
CA ARG A 478 27.57 -0.03 30.02
C ARG A 478 28.43 -0.60 28.87
N LYS A 479 29.64 -1.03 29.18
CA LYS A 479 30.56 -1.71 28.24
C LYS A 479 31.31 -2.82 28.99
N LYS A 480 30.59 -3.89 29.32
CA LYS A 480 31.13 -5.06 30.02
C LYS A 480 30.66 -6.33 29.29
N PRO A 481 31.19 -6.60 28.09
CA PRO A 481 30.92 -7.85 27.41
C PRO A 481 31.61 -9.02 28.14
N THR A 482 30.98 -10.18 28.20
CA THR A 482 31.60 -11.43 28.70
C THR A 482 32.16 -12.29 27.57
N GLY A 483 31.64 -12.13 26.35
CA GLY A 483 31.99 -12.95 25.19
C GLY A 483 31.32 -14.33 25.21
N LEU A 484 30.44 -14.57 26.18
CA LEU A 484 29.70 -15.82 26.38
C LEU A 484 28.21 -15.62 26.14
N LEU A 485 27.54 -14.80 26.95
CA LEU A 485 26.14 -14.45 26.76
C LEU A 485 25.98 -12.96 27.01
N ASP A 486 25.70 -12.23 25.94
CA ASP A 486 25.74 -10.78 25.93
C ASP A 486 24.46 -10.20 25.33
N VAL A 487 24.00 -9.08 25.89
CA VAL A 487 22.88 -8.30 25.35
C VAL A 487 23.37 -6.91 24.95
N ALA A 488 23.16 -6.53 23.70
CA ALA A 488 23.69 -5.31 23.13
C ALA A 488 22.63 -4.43 22.47
N LEU A 489 22.76 -3.12 22.68
CA LEU A 489 22.04 -2.13 21.89
C LEU A 489 22.69 -1.97 20.53
N ILE A 490 21.94 -2.24 19.48
CA ILE A 490 22.43 -2.20 18.10
C ILE A 490 23.04 -0.83 17.71
N GLN A 491 22.46 0.27 18.21
CA GLN A 491 22.98 1.62 17.94
C GLN A 491 24.35 1.86 18.60
N SER A 492 24.65 1.17 19.70
CA SER A 492 25.94 1.29 20.39
C SER A 492 27.04 0.56 19.62
N LEU A 493 26.69 -0.54 18.95
CA LEU A 493 27.60 -1.31 18.09
C LEU A 493 27.90 -0.57 16.78
N SER A 494 26.89 0.05 16.15
CA SER A 494 27.07 0.78 14.89
C SER A 494 27.96 2.03 15.00
N ARG A 495 27.97 2.72 16.15
CA ARG A 495 28.77 3.96 16.35
C ARG A 495 30.24 3.73 16.71
N GLN A 496 30.60 2.53 17.13
CA GLN A 496 31.95 2.22 17.61
C GLN A 496 32.64 1.33 16.59
N GLY A 497 33.62 1.86 15.83
CA GLY A 497 34.41 1.06 14.90
C GLY A 497 35.05 -0.19 15.54
N ALA A 498 35.35 -0.14 16.85
CA ALA A 498 35.86 -1.27 17.64
C ALA A 498 34.78 -2.25 18.16
N GLY A 499 33.49 -1.93 18.04
CA GLY A 499 32.39 -2.83 18.42
C GLY A 499 32.10 -3.91 17.36
N LEU A 500 32.62 -3.71 16.14
CA LEU A 500 32.45 -4.63 15.01
C LEU A 500 33.36 -5.87 15.13
N ASP A 501 34.54 -5.74 15.73
CA ASP A 501 35.46 -6.87 15.94
C ASP A 501 34.84 -7.93 16.86
N LEU A 502 34.09 -7.51 17.88
CA LEU A 502 33.38 -8.40 18.80
C LEU A 502 32.31 -9.26 18.13
N LEU A 503 31.75 -8.83 16.99
CA LEU A 503 30.70 -9.58 16.28
C LEU A 503 31.23 -10.87 15.64
N GLY A 504 32.54 -10.95 15.40
CA GLY A 504 33.19 -12.12 14.80
C GLY A 504 33.31 -13.32 15.73
N ASP A 505 33.12 -13.13 17.04
CA ASP A 505 33.43 -14.15 18.05
C ASP A 505 32.22 -14.98 18.52
N TYR A 506 31.00 -14.53 18.24
CA TYR A 506 29.77 -15.21 18.70
C TYR A 506 29.30 -16.27 17.71
N GLY A 507 29.01 -17.48 18.21
CA GLY A 507 28.43 -18.57 17.41
C GLY A 507 26.95 -18.39 17.11
N HIS A 508 26.21 -17.68 17.96
CA HIS A 508 24.78 -17.43 17.80
C HIS A 508 24.43 -15.94 17.96
N LEU A 509 23.72 -15.41 16.96
CA LEU A 509 23.14 -14.07 16.98
C LEU A 509 21.62 -14.15 17.10
N VAL A 510 21.04 -13.45 18.07
CA VAL A 510 19.58 -13.24 18.17
C VAL A 510 19.29 -11.77 17.89
N VAL A 511 18.40 -11.49 16.94
CA VAL A 511 17.96 -10.13 16.60
C VAL A 511 16.52 -9.97 17.04
N ASP A 512 16.32 -9.29 18.17
CA ASP A 512 14.99 -8.99 18.69
C ASP A 512 14.38 -7.77 17.99
N GLU A 513 13.08 -7.82 17.76
CA GLU A 513 12.35 -6.90 16.89
C GLU A 513 13.07 -6.68 15.55
N CYS A 514 13.39 -7.80 14.88
CA CYS A 514 14.14 -7.81 13.62
C CYS A 514 13.46 -7.04 12.48
N HIS A 515 12.21 -6.62 12.65
CA HIS A 515 11.56 -5.70 11.73
C HIS A 515 12.29 -4.36 11.60
N HIS A 516 13.14 -3.95 12.55
CA HIS A 516 13.98 -2.75 12.41
C HIS A 516 15.23 -2.93 11.56
N LEU A 517 15.60 -4.18 11.25
CA LEU A 517 16.82 -4.52 10.53
C LEU A 517 17.05 -3.75 9.22
N PRO A 518 16.03 -3.44 8.38
CA PRO A 518 16.24 -2.71 7.13
C PRO A 518 16.84 -1.30 7.27
N ALA A 519 16.89 -0.74 8.48
CA ALA A 519 17.67 0.47 8.73
C ALA A 519 19.17 0.21 8.46
N ALA A 520 19.81 1.07 7.66
CA ALA A 520 21.19 0.86 7.18
C ALA A 520 22.21 0.55 8.29
N SER A 521 22.12 1.25 9.44
CA SER A 521 23.00 1.02 10.58
C SER A 521 22.77 -0.32 11.28
N PHE A 522 21.55 -0.86 11.22
CA PHE A 522 21.18 -2.13 11.84
C PHE A 522 21.59 -3.27 10.93
N GLU A 523 21.29 -3.14 9.64
CA GLU A 523 21.70 -4.10 8.61
C GLU A 523 23.21 -4.30 8.60
N GLN A 524 24.00 -3.22 8.70
CA GLN A 524 25.47 -3.27 8.78
C GLN A 524 25.96 -4.18 9.91
N VAL A 525 25.38 -4.06 11.11
CA VAL A 525 25.78 -4.86 12.28
C VAL A 525 25.47 -6.34 12.03
N VAL A 526 24.26 -6.66 11.58
CA VAL A 526 23.85 -8.06 11.35
C VAL A 526 24.63 -8.67 10.17
N ARG A 527 24.90 -7.90 9.11
CA ARG A 527 25.67 -8.35 7.94
C ARG A 527 27.12 -8.69 8.27
N LEU A 528 27.73 -8.02 9.24
CA LEU A 528 29.13 -8.27 9.63
C LEU A 528 29.29 -9.46 10.58
N ALA A 529 28.23 -9.88 11.28
CA ALA A 529 28.28 -11.03 12.17
C ALA A 529 28.62 -12.31 11.39
N LYS A 530 29.60 -13.08 11.88
CA LYS A 530 30.02 -14.36 11.28
C LYS A 530 29.31 -15.57 11.90
N SER A 531 28.39 -15.34 12.83
CA SER A 531 27.70 -16.38 13.59
C SER A 531 27.11 -17.46 12.69
N ARG A 532 27.37 -18.73 13.04
CA ARG A 532 26.72 -19.88 12.40
C ARG A 532 25.20 -19.78 12.51
N PHE A 533 24.73 -19.44 13.70
CA PHE A 533 23.33 -19.39 14.03
C PHE A 533 22.81 -17.95 14.04
N VAL A 534 21.72 -17.67 13.33
CA VAL A 534 21.08 -16.34 13.31
C VAL A 534 19.57 -16.48 13.48
N THR A 535 19.00 -15.85 14.50
CA THR A 535 17.57 -15.93 14.81
C THR A 535 16.96 -14.53 14.83
N GLY A 536 16.04 -14.27 13.91
CA GLY A 536 15.20 -13.06 13.95
C GLY A 536 13.91 -13.30 14.73
N LEU A 537 13.54 -12.37 15.61
CA LEU A 537 12.30 -12.42 16.38
C LEU A 537 11.48 -11.15 16.08
N SER A 538 10.22 -11.29 15.66
CA SER A 538 9.32 -10.14 15.62
C SER A 538 7.85 -10.51 15.62
N ALA A 539 7.00 -9.56 16.04
CA ALA A 539 5.56 -9.68 15.91
C ALA A 539 5.05 -9.41 14.50
N THR A 540 5.70 -8.51 13.77
CA THR A 540 5.31 -8.11 12.42
C THR A 540 6.55 -8.10 11.55
N VAL A 541 6.50 -8.83 10.44
CA VAL A 541 7.63 -8.89 9.51
C VAL A 541 7.41 -7.95 8.34
N ALA A 542 6.16 -7.64 7.98
CA ALA A 542 5.89 -6.65 6.95
C ALA A 542 6.21 -5.25 7.47
N ARG A 543 6.65 -4.37 6.56
CA ARG A 543 6.93 -2.98 6.87
C ARG A 543 6.20 -2.05 5.91
N LYS A 544 5.85 -0.86 6.40
CA LYS A 544 5.18 0.19 5.63
C LYS A 544 6.00 0.69 4.43
N ASP A 545 7.33 0.63 4.51
CA ASP A 545 8.26 0.96 3.41
C ASP A 545 8.48 -0.20 2.44
N GLY A 546 8.04 -1.41 2.81
CA GLY A 546 8.23 -2.65 2.07
C GLY A 546 9.68 -3.14 1.99
N HIS A 547 10.57 -2.69 2.88
CA HIS A 547 11.97 -3.14 2.92
C HIS A 547 12.19 -4.41 3.75
N HIS A 548 11.11 -5.05 4.18
CA HIS A 548 11.15 -6.30 4.94
C HIS A 548 11.89 -7.47 4.29
N PRO A 549 12.08 -7.58 2.95
CA PRO A 549 12.93 -8.64 2.39
C PRO A 549 14.36 -8.64 2.93
N MET A 550 14.90 -7.48 3.35
CA MET A 550 16.22 -7.39 3.98
C MET A 550 16.31 -8.19 5.28
N ILE A 551 15.20 -8.34 6.01
CA ILE A 551 15.13 -9.19 7.22
C ILE A 551 15.47 -10.63 6.84
N PHE A 552 14.84 -11.14 5.77
CA PHE A 552 15.03 -12.52 5.34
C PHE A 552 16.38 -12.74 4.70
N MET A 553 16.90 -11.75 3.98
CA MET A 553 18.26 -11.77 3.43
C MET A 553 19.32 -11.93 4.53
N GLN A 554 19.15 -11.28 5.68
CA GLN A 554 20.14 -11.34 6.75
C GLN A 554 19.90 -12.44 7.80
N CYS A 555 18.63 -12.64 8.22
CA CYS A 555 18.27 -13.60 9.26
C CYS A 555 17.83 -14.97 8.72
N GLY A 556 17.55 -15.11 7.42
CA GLY A 556 16.93 -16.31 6.83
C GLY A 556 15.40 -16.21 6.72
N PRO A 557 14.75 -17.16 6.05
CA PRO A 557 13.30 -17.14 5.84
C PRO A 557 12.53 -17.34 7.15
N ILE A 558 11.22 -17.08 7.11
CA ILE A 558 10.32 -17.37 8.24
C ILE A 558 10.23 -18.88 8.40
N ARG A 559 10.72 -19.41 9.53
CA ARG A 559 10.64 -20.85 9.82
C ARG A 559 9.35 -21.22 10.56
N TYR A 560 8.78 -20.27 11.31
CA TYR A 560 7.50 -20.45 11.96
C TYR A 560 6.73 -19.13 12.06
N ARG A 561 5.41 -19.19 11.81
CA ARG A 561 4.49 -18.07 11.96
C ARG A 561 3.31 -18.48 12.83
N VAL A 562 3.04 -17.71 13.87
CA VAL A 562 1.87 -17.90 14.74
C VAL A 562 0.65 -17.25 14.10
N ASP A 563 -0.47 -17.96 14.08
CA ASP A 563 -1.77 -17.40 13.68
C ASP A 563 -2.35 -16.59 14.85
N ALA A 564 -2.38 -15.27 14.68
CA ALA A 564 -2.88 -14.36 15.70
C ALA A 564 -4.35 -14.60 16.08
N LYS A 565 -5.21 -15.02 15.13
CA LYS A 565 -6.63 -15.27 15.38
C LYS A 565 -6.82 -16.55 16.18
N LYS A 566 -6.14 -17.62 15.79
CA LYS A 566 -6.16 -18.90 16.52
C LYS A 566 -5.70 -18.68 17.97
N GLN A 567 -4.59 -17.97 18.14
CA GLN A 567 -4.06 -17.67 19.46
C GLN A 567 -4.98 -16.76 20.28
N ALA A 568 -5.65 -15.79 19.66
CA ALA A 568 -6.61 -14.93 20.35
C ALA A 568 -7.83 -15.73 20.86
N ALA A 569 -8.29 -16.74 20.08
CA ALA A 569 -9.40 -17.61 20.44
C ALA A 569 -9.06 -18.56 21.60
N GLU A 570 -7.80 -18.98 21.75
CA GLU A 570 -7.33 -19.85 22.83
C GLU A 570 -7.15 -19.12 24.17
N ARG A 571 -7.19 -17.78 24.20
CA ARG A 571 -7.00 -16.99 25.43
C ARG A 571 -8.24 -17.01 26.32
N PRO A 572 -8.07 -16.94 27.65
CA PRO A 572 -9.17 -17.00 28.61
C PRO A 572 -9.98 -15.70 28.74
N PHE A 573 -9.81 -14.73 27.82
CA PHE A 573 -10.49 -13.44 27.87
C PHE A 573 -10.94 -12.98 26.48
N VAL A 574 -12.04 -12.22 26.45
CA VAL A 574 -12.66 -11.69 25.23
C VAL A 574 -11.92 -10.45 24.72
N HIS A 575 -11.90 -10.23 23.40
CA HIS A 575 -11.24 -9.10 22.75
C HIS A 575 -12.29 -8.23 22.01
N THR A 576 -12.53 -7.00 22.50
CA THR A 576 -13.54 -6.09 21.94
C THR A 576 -12.95 -4.73 21.57
N VAL A 577 -13.43 -4.15 20.45
CA VAL A 577 -13.18 -2.76 20.08
C VAL A 577 -14.48 -1.98 20.15
N HIS A 578 -14.53 -0.97 21.00
CA HIS A 578 -15.62 0.00 21.10
C HIS A 578 -15.30 1.20 20.21
N VAL A 579 -16.05 1.34 19.12
CA VAL A 579 -15.89 2.49 18.22
C VAL A 579 -16.62 3.69 18.80
N ARG A 580 -15.94 4.83 18.86
CA ARG A 580 -16.44 6.09 19.43
C ARG A 580 -16.46 7.18 18.36
N PRO A 581 -17.55 7.30 17.57
CA PRO A 581 -17.68 8.40 16.61
C PRO A 581 -17.63 9.75 17.31
N THR A 582 -16.79 10.65 16.80
CA THR A 582 -16.68 12.02 17.28
C THR A 582 -17.47 12.96 16.37
N GLY A 583 -17.90 14.09 16.90
CA GLY A 583 -18.48 15.19 16.11
C GLY A 583 -17.44 16.06 15.41
N PHE A 584 -16.17 15.65 15.35
CA PHE A 584 -15.09 16.49 14.83
C PHE A 584 -15.32 16.83 13.36
N CYS A 585 -15.20 18.12 13.02
CA CYS A 585 -15.23 18.64 11.67
C CYS A 585 -14.04 19.58 11.48
N SER A 586 -13.26 19.36 10.41
CA SER A 586 -12.11 20.23 10.13
C SER A 586 -12.58 21.59 9.59
N GLN A 587 -11.91 22.67 9.98
CA GLN A 587 -12.29 24.05 9.65
C GLN A 587 -11.90 24.49 8.23
N GLY A 588 -11.40 23.57 7.40
CA GLY A 588 -11.30 23.77 5.95
C GLY A 588 -9.95 24.32 5.49
N ILE A 589 -8.98 23.42 5.32
CA ILE A 589 -7.89 23.58 4.37
C ILE A 589 -7.75 22.25 3.60
N VAL A 590 -8.09 22.26 2.32
CA VAL A 590 -7.77 21.14 1.42
C VAL A 590 -6.37 21.42 0.87
N ALA A 591 -5.34 21.07 1.62
CA ALA A 591 -3.98 21.12 1.10
C ALA A 591 -3.84 20.16 -0.09
N GLU A 592 -3.18 20.59 -1.17
CA GLU A 592 -2.88 19.71 -2.32
C GLU A 592 -2.07 18.47 -1.89
N ASP A 593 -1.23 18.61 -0.86
CA ASP A 593 -0.43 17.53 -0.28
C ASP A 593 -1.14 16.86 0.91
N ARG A 594 -1.47 15.57 0.75
CA ARG A 594 -2.09 14.72 1.77
C ARG A 594 -1.27 14.63 3.08
N ARG A 595 0.05 14.79 3.03
CA ARG A 595 0.91 14.80 4.24
C ARG A 595 0.70 16.06 5.06
N VAL A 596 0.64 17.21 4.38
CA VAL A 596 0.39 18.51 5.01
C VAL A 596 -1.02 18.51 5.60
N GLN A 597 -2.00 18.07 4.81
CA GLN A 597 -3.38 17.88 5.28
C GLN A 597 -3.44 17.00 6.55
N PHE A 598 -2.67 15.91 6.61
CA PHE A 598 -2.63 15.05 7.80
C PHE A 598 -1.98 15.70 9.02
N GLN A 599 -0.93 16.51 8.82
CA GLN A 599 -0.29 17.23 9.91
C GLN A 599 -1.22 18.30 10.50
N GLU A 600 -1.90 19.06 9.64
CA GLU A 600 -2.89 20.08 10.03
C GLU A 600 -4.07 19.45 10.77
N LEU A 601 -4.65 18.37 10.24
CA LEU A 601 -5.73 17.63 10.90
C LEU A 601 -5.32 17.12 12.28
N HIS A 602 -4.09 16.61 12.43
CA HIS A 602 -3.59 16.21 13.75
C HIS A 602 -3.53 17.39 14.72
N SER A 603 -3.04 18.55 14.27
CA SER A 603 -2.98 19.76 15.09
C SER A 603 -4.36 20.23 15.54
N GLU A 604 -5.37 20.17 14.65
CA GLU A 604 -6.77 20.47 15.00
C GLU A 604 -7.34 19.47 16.01
N LEU A 605 -7.14 18.16 15.80
CA LEU A 605 -7.64 17.11 16.70
C LEU A 605 -7.08 17.20 18.12
N VAL A 606 -5.82 17.63 18.27
CA VAL A 606 -5.11 17.75 19.56
C VAL A 606 -5.80 18.76 20.48
N VAL A 607 -6.25 19.87 19.91
CA VAL A 607 -6.79 21.01 20.67
C VAL A 607 -8.32 21.03 20.73
N ASP A 608 -9.02 20.06 20.13
CA ASP A 608 -10.49 20.00 20.20
C ASP A 608 -10.97 19.71 21.64
N PRO A 609 -11.64 20.68 22.29
CA PRO A 609 -12.04 20.54 23.68
C PRO A 609 -13.25 19.61 23.86
N VAL A 610 -14.11 19.47 22.87
CA VAL A 610 -15.28 18.57 22.91
C VAL A 610 -14.79 17.13 22.84
N ARG A 611 -13.88 16.84 21.91
CA ARG A 611 -13.27 15.52 21.73
C ARG A 611 -12.45 15.11 22.94
N ASN A 612 -11.64 16.01 23.49
CA ASN A 612 -10.83 15.71 24.68
C ASN A 612 -11.68 15.43 25.92
N ARG A 613 -12.76 16.19 26.16
CA ARG A 613 -13.72 15.89 27.23
C ARG A 613 -14.38 14.52 27.05
N PHE A 614 -14.74 14.18 25.82
CA PHE A 614 -15.33 12.87 25.51
C PHE A 614 -14.36 11.73 25.81
N ILE A 615 -13.08 11.88 25.44
CA ILE A 615 -12.03 10.92 25.75
C ILE A 615 -11.85 10.76 27.27
N CYS A 616 -11.72 11.88 28.00
CA CYS A 616 -11.53 11.85 29.44
C CYS A 616 -12.72 11.21 30.16
N ALA A 617 -13.96 11.45 29.72
CA ALA A 617 -15.15 10.82 30.29
C ALA A 617 -15.10 9.29 30.17
N ASP A 618 -14.78 8.75 28.99
CA ASP A 618 -14.68 7.30 28.79
C ASP A 618 -13.51 6.70 29.59
N VAL A 619 -12.39 7.41 29.74
CA VAL A 619 -11.25 6.99 30.59
C VAL A 619 -11.68 6.91 32.05
N LEU A 620 -12.35 7.93 32.57
CA LEU A 620 -12.84 7.96 33.95
C LEU A 620 -13.86 6.84 34.21
N GLN A 621 -14.72 6.55 33.24
CA GLN A 621 -15.65 5.43 33.33
C GLN A 621 -14.90 4.09 33.43
N ALA A 622 -13.90 3.85 32.59
CA ALA A 622 -13.11 2.61 32.67
C ALA A 622 -12.38 2.47 34.02
N VAL A 623 -11.86 3.56 34.57
CA VAL A 623 -11.25 3.61 35.92
C VAL A 623 -12.29 3.27 36.99
N ALA A 624 -13.50 3.82 36.90
CA ALA A 624 -14.60 3.53 37.82
C ALA A 624 -15.06 2.07 37.77
N GLU A 625 -14.96 1.42 36.61
CA GLU A 625 -15.17 -0.02 36.43
C GLU A 625 -14.02 -0.90 36.98
N GLY A 626 -13.01 -0.30 37.62
CA GLY A 626 -11.87 -1.00 38.21
C GLY A 626 -10.83 -1.49 37.19
N ARG A 627 -10.89 -1.00 35.95
CA ARG A 627 -9.99 -1.40 34.86
C ARG A 627 -8.63 -0.71 34.99
N SER A 628 -7.64 -1.16 34.21
CA SER A 628 -6.31 -0.55 34.12
C SER A 628 -6.03 0.02 32.73
N PRO A 629 -6.48 1.25 32.43
CA PRO A 629 -6.30 1.89 31.14
C PRO A 629 -4.88 2.24 30.75
N LEU A 630 -4.59 2.01 29.47
CA LEU A 630 -3.53 2.64 28.71
C LEU A 630 -4.15 3.67 27.75
N VAL A 631 -3.81 4.95 27.91
CA VAL A 631 -4.24 6.04 27.03
C VAL A 631 -3.08 6.39 26.11
N LEU A 632 -3.26 6.17 24.80
CA LEU A 632 -2.22 6.40 23.79
C LEU A 632 -2.55 7.59 22.91
N THR A 633 -1.56 8.48 22.78
CA THR A 633 -1.53 9.58 21.81
C THR A 633 -0.17 9.61 21.09
N GLU A 634 -0.09 10.29 19.95
CA GLU A 634 1.14 10.42 19.15
C GLU A 634 1.81 11.81 19.31
N ARG A 635 1.21 12.72 20.08
CA ARG A 635 1.68 14.11 20.26
C ARG A 635 1.88 14.44 21.73
N ASN A 636 3.03 15.03 22.06
CA ASN A 636 3.34 15.46 23.44
C ASN A 636 2.35 16.53 23.94
N GLU A 637 1.98 17.49 23.10
CA GLU A 637 1.02 18.54 23.46
C GLU A 637 -0.36 17.96 23.86
N HIS A 638 -0.84 16.94 23.13
CA HIS A 638 -2.09 16.26 23.48
C HIS A 638 -1.96 15.45 24.76
N LEU A 639 -0.81 14.80 24.96
CA LEU A 639 -0.51 14.09 26.19
C LEU A 639 -0.55 15.03 27.39
N ASP A 640 0.04 16.23 27.28
CA ASP A 640 0.03 17.21 28.37
C ASP A 640 -1.41 17.70 28.67
N LEU A 641 -2.22 17.97 27.64
CA LEU A 641 -3.64 18.36 27.80
C LEU A 641 -4.50 17.27 28.45
N LEU A 642 -4.34 16.01 28.03
CA LEU A 642 -5.05 14.88 28.62
C LEU A 642 -4.59 14.62 30.06
N ALA A 643 -3.28 14.79 30.34
CA ALA A 643 -2.73 14.65 31.68
C ALA A 643 -3.33 15.69 32.63
N GLU A 644 -3.40 16.96 32.21
CA GLU A 644 -4.00 18.04 32.99
C GLU A 644 -5.46 17.73 33.33
N GLN A 645 -6.28 17.36 32.35
CA GLN A 645 -7.69 17.04 32.54
C GLN A 645 -7.95 15.81 33.42
N LEU A 646 -7.06 14.81 33.40
CA LEU A 646 -7.21 13.59 34.20
C LEU A 646 -6.61 13.70 35.61
N SER A 647 -5.61 14.57 35.81
CA SER A 647 -4.83 14.65 37.04
C SER A 647 -5.64 14.98 38.30
N SER A 648 -6.73 15.73 38.15
CA SER A 648 -7.60 16.14 39.27
C SER A 648 -8.49 15.01 39.79
N THR A 649 -8.74 13.99 38.97
CA THR A 649 -9.75 12.95 39.24
C THR A 649 -9.12 11.56 39.35
N VAL A 650 -8.08 11.28 38.58
CA VAL A 650 -7.38 10.00 38.60
C VAL A 650 -6.28 10.00 39.66
N ARG A 651 -6.49 9.24 40.73
CA ARG A 651 -5.53 9.13 41.86
C ARG A 651 -4.14 8.68 41.42
N HIS A 652 -4.06 7.68 40.54
CA HIS A 652 -2.81 7.09 40.06
C HIS A 652 -2.64 7.30 38.56
N LEU A 653 -2.28 8.52 38.17
CA LEU A 653 -1.95 8.87 36.79
C LEU A 653 -0.43 8.80 36.58
N ILE A 654 0.00 7.90 35.71
CA ILE A 654 1.41 7.76 35.32
C ILE A 654 1.57 8.24 33.88
N VAL A 655 2.41 9.25 33.67
CA VAL A 655 2.65 9.84 32.35
C VAL A 655 4.02 9.39 31.84
N MET A 656 4.06 8.80 30.65
CA MET A 656 5.27 8.27 30.03
C MET A 656 5.43 8.78 28.59
N ARG A 657 6.51 9.52 28.30
CA ARG A 657 6.77 10.06 26.96
C ARG A 657 8.17 9.71 26.46
N GLY A 658 8.29 9.60 25.13
CA GLY A 658 9.59 9.47 24.47
C GLY A 658 10.49 10.67 24.77
N GLY A 659 11.73 10.42 25.17
CA GLY A 659 12.73 11.46 25.49
C GLY A 659 12.92 11.76 26.97
N MET A 660 12.18 11.12 27.89
CA MET A 660 12.41 11.24 29.33
C MET A 660 13.81 10.76 29.74
N SER A 661 14.38 11.40 30.76
CA SER A 661 15.66 11.02 31.34
C SER A 661 15.57 9.67 32.08
N ARG A 662 16.74 9.04 32.30
CA ARG A 662 16.84 7.76 33.01
C ARG A 662 16.22 7.81 34.42
N LYS A 663 16.35 8.95 35.10
CA LYS A 663 15.81 9.13 36.45
C LYS A 663 14.28 9.16 36.42
N GLU A 664 13.71 9.94 35.51
CA GLU A 664 12.25 10.07 35.37
C GLU A 664 11.58 8.75 34.95
N ILE A 665 12.19 7.98 34.04
CA ILE A 665 11.69 6.65 33.65
C ILE A 665 11.71 5.71 34.85
N GLY A 666 12.81 5.70 35.63
CA GLY A 666 12.94 4.87 36.82
C GLY A 666 11.93 5.23 37.92
N GLU A 667 11.71 6.53 38.15
CA GLU A 667 10.70 7.02 39.08
C GLU A 667 9.27 6.65 38.63
N GLY A 668 8.95 6.83 37.36
CA GLY A 668 7.65 6.44 36.79
C GLY A 668 7.39 4.94 36.90
N ALA A 669 8.37 4.11 36.58
CA ALA A 669 8.27 2.66 36.70
C ALA A 669 8.16 2.21 38.17
N GLY A 670 8.92 2.85 39.08
CA GLY A 670 8.84 2.60 40.52
C GLY A 670 7.46 2.96 41.09
N LYS A 671 6.91 4.12 40.71
CA LYS A 671 5.55 4.51 41.06
C LYS A 671 4.53 3.51 40.53
N LEU A 672 4.64 3.10 39.27
CA LEU A 672 3.72 2.12 38.66
C LEU A 672 3.73 0.77 39.38
N ALA A 673 4.91 0.29 39.78
CA ALA A 673 5.09 -0.97 40.51
C ALA A 673 4.60 -0.89 41.96
N ALA A 674 4.66 0.29 42.60
CA ALA A 674 4.22 0.49 43.98
C ALA A 674 2.70 0.57 44.15
N ILE A 675 1.94 0.77 43.07
CA ILE A 675 0.47 0.85 43.13
C ILE A 675 -0.11 -0.54 43.47
N PRO A 676 -0.91 -0.67 44.55
CA PRO A 676 -1.56 -1.93 44.93
C PRO A 676 -2.41 -2.53 43.81
N GLU A 677 -2.59 -3.86 43.83
CA GLU A 677 -3.35 -4.58 42.79
C GLU A 677 -4.81 -4.16 42.72
N CYS A 678 -5.42 -3.83 43.87
CA CYS A 678 -6.83 -3.44 43.99
C CYS A 678 -7.09 -1.96 43.69
N GLU A 679 -6.06 -1.14 43.48
CA GLU A 679 -6.23 0.29 43.22
C GLU A 679 -6.20 0.59 41.72
N PRO A 680 -7.13 1.42 41.21
CA PRO A 680 -7.21 1.73 39.79
C PRO A 680 -6.10 2.70 39.38
N ARG A 681 -5.61 2.58 38.14
CA ARG A 681 -4.51 3.39 37.62
C ARG A 681 -4.66 3.64 36.13
N VAL A 682 -4.14 4.78 35.68
CA VAL A 682 -4.11 5.15 34.26
C VAL A 682 -2.67 5.38 33.83
N LEU A 683 -2.27 4.70 32.76
CA LEU A 683 -1.01 4.94 32.08
C LEU A 683 -1.30 5.79 30.84
N LEU A 684 -0.84 7.04 30.84
CA LEU A 684 -0.94 7.95 29.70
C LEU A 684 0.41 8.03 29.01
N ALA A 685 0.48 7.69 27.72
CA ALA A 685 1.77 7.60 27.06
C ALA A 685 1.78 7.93 25.58
N THR A 686 2.96 8.24 25.06
CA THR A 686 3.15 8.35 23.61
C THR A 686 3.41 6.99 22.95
N GLY A 687 2.89 6.82 21.73
CA GLY A 687 3.04 5.60 20.93
C GLY A 687 4.47 5.10 20.81
N ARG A 688 5.43 6.01 20.57
CA ARG A 688 6.87 5.67 20.51
C ARG A 688 7.43 5.04 21.78
N TYR A 689 6.88 5.33 22.95
CA TYR A 689 7.36 4.77 24.21
C TYR A 689 6.76 3.38 24.48
N ILE A 690 5.46 3.22 24.24
CA ILE A 690 4.75 1.97 24.56
C ILE A 690 4.83 0.93 23.44
N GLY A 691 5.01 1.37 22.19
CA GLY A 691 5.00 0.49 21.02
C GLY A 691 5.95 -0.69 21.17
N GLU A 692 7.11 -0.48 21.78
CA GLU A 692 8.15 -1.49 21.92
C GLU A 692 8.80 -1.45 23.31
N GLY A 693 9.07 -2.62 23.89
CA GLY A 693 9.80 -2.73 25.17
C GLY A 693 9.06 -2.36 26.45
N PHE A 694 7.76 -2.06 26.41
CA PHE A 694 6.96 -1.85 27.64
C PHE A 694 6.31 -3.15 28.16
N ASP A 695 6.43 -3.41 29.46
CA ASP A 695 5.86 -4.59 30.14
C ASP A 695 5.01 -4.23 31.35
N ASP A 696 3.71 -4.51 31.26
CA ASP A 696 2.74 -4.41 32.35
C ASP A 696 1.57 -5.39 32.11
N PRO A 697 1.50 -6.51 32.86
CA PRO A 697 0.43 -7.49 32.74
C PRO A 697 -0.97 -6.99 33.13
N ARG A 698 -1.09 -5.96 33.97
CA ARG A 698 -2.38 -5.47 34.48
C ARG A 698 -3.21 -4.74 33.43
N LEU A 699 -2.58 -4.22 32.36
CA LEU A 699 -3.29 -3.46 31.32
C LEU A 699 -4.37 -4.30 30.63
N ASP A 700 -5.60 -3.80 30.62
CA ASP A 700 -6.79 -4.48 30.08
C ASP A 700 -7.63 -3.59 29.16
N THR A 701 -7.28 -2.31 29.04
CA THR A 701 -8.06 -1.32 28.29
C THR A 701 -7.10 -0.38 27.56
N LEU A 702 -7.35 -0.14 26.28
CA LEU A 702 -6.57 0.79 25.46
C LEU A 702 -7.48 1.88 24.90
N PHE A 703 -7.07 3.13 25.06
CA PHE A 703 -7.70 4.29 24.42
C PHE A 703 -6.78 4.80 23.31
N LEU A 704 -7.22 4.70 22.05
CA LEU A 704 -6.51 5.23 20.88
C LEU A 704 -7.03 6.62 20.56
N THR A 705 -6.42 7.64 21.17
CA THR A 705 -6.95 9.01 21.14
C THR A 705 -6.59 9.76 19.87
N LEU A 706 -5.66 9.28 19.04
CA LEU A 706 -5.32 9.87 17.75
C LEU A 706 -5.32 8.81 16.63
N PRO A 707 -5.66 9.21 15.38
CA PRO A 707 -5.81 8.27 14.29
C PRO A 707 -4.46 7.69 13.83
N ILE A 708 -4.35 6.37 13.89
CA ILE A 708 -3.27 5.60 13.24
C ILE A 708 -3.85 4.76 12.10
N SER A 709 -3.00 4.24 11.20
CA SER A 709 -3.48 3.50 10.01
C SER A 709 -2.64 2.28 9.64
N TRP A 710 -1.50 2.05 10.29
CA TRP A 710 -0.66 0.91 9.98
C TRP A 710 -1.01 -0.27 10.89
N ARG A 711 -1.35 -1.41 10.28
CA ARG A 711 -1.77 -2.64 10.98
C ARG A 711 -0.74 -3.11 12.00
N GLY A 712 0.54 -3.05 11.70
CA GLY A 712 1.52 -3.55 12.66
C GLY A 712 1.66 -2.69 13.92
N THR A 713 1.38 -1.38 13.84
CA THR A 713 1.33 -0.50 15.03
C THR A 713 0.12 -0.90 15.88
N ILE A 714 -1.03 -1.16 15.24
CA ILE A 714 -2.22 -1.67 15.91
C ILE A 714 -1.91 -2.98 16.63
N ALA A 715 -1.31 -3.95 15.93
CA ALA A 715 -0.93 -5.25 16.49
C ALA A 715 0.03 -5.11 17.68
N GLN A 716 1.03 -4.21 17.58
CA GLN A 716 1.95 -3.91 18.69
C GLN A 716 1.22 -3.31 19.90
N TYR A 717 0.31 -2.35 19.70
CA TYR A 717 -0.39 -1.66 20.77
C TYR A 717 -1.40 -2.56 21.49
N VAL A 718 -2.32 -3.18 20.75
CA VAL A 718 -3.32 -4.10 21.34
C VAL A 718 -2.64 -5.31 21.97
N GLY A 719 -1.53 -5.74 21.36
CA GLY A 719 -0.68 -6.80 21.84
C GLY A 719 -0.12 -6.63 23.26
N ARG A 720 0.00 -5.39 23.74
CA ARG A 720 0.44 -5.11 25.13
C ARG A 720 -0.61 -5.51 26.17
N LEU A 721 -1.88 -5.57 25.78
CA LEU A 721 -3.00 -5.94 26.64
C LEU A 721 -3.14 -7.46 26.79
N HIS A 722 -2.55 -8.26 25.90
CA HIS A 722 -2.78 -9.71 25.79
C HIS A 722 -2.01 -10.55 26.82
N ARG A 723 -1.26 -9.93 27.73
CA ARG A 723 -0.56 -10.66 28.79
C ARG A 723 -1.56 -11.22 29.79
N LEU A 724 -1.36 -12.47 30.20
CA LEU A 724 -2.20 -13.11 31.22
C LEU A 724 -2.07 -12.40 32.56
N TYR A 725 -3.20 -12.20 33.23
CA TYR A 725 -3.28 -11.67 34.59
C TYR A 725 -4.54 -12.20 35.25
N HIS A 726 -4.48 -12.54 36.55
CA HIS A 726 -5.51 -13.32 37.23
C HIS A 726 -6.90 -12.65 37.24
N SER A 727 -6.97 -11.33 37.23
CA SER A 727 -8.23 -10.57 37.21
C SER A 727 -8.76 -10.26 35.80
N LYS A 728 -8.01 -10.59 34.73
CA LYS A 728 -8.33 -10.18 33.36
C LYS A 728 -9.31 -11.15 32.70
N ARG A 729 -10.54 -10.68 32.48
CA ARG A 729 -11.62 -11.42 31.80
C ARG A 729 -11.97 -10.88 30.42
N GLU A 730 -11.61 -9.64 30.14
CA GLU A 730 -11.93 -8.95 28.89
C GLU A 730 -10.87 -7.89 28.61
N VAL A 731 -10.48 -7.75 27.35
CA VAL A 731 -9.62 -6.68 26.85
C VAL A 731 -10.43 -5.75 25.93
N ARG A 732 -10.45 -4.46 26.25
CA ARG A 732 -11.19 -3.44 25.49
C ARG A 732 -10.29 -2.46 24.77
N VAL A 733 -10.64 -2.08 23.56
CA VAL A 733 -10.04 -0.96 22.83
C VAL A 733 -11.10 0.08 22.55
N TYR A 734 -10.88 1.33 22.94
CA TYR A 734 -11.69 2.48 22.56
C TYR A 734 -11.01 3.19 21.38
N ASP A 735 -11.63 3.16 20.20
CA ASP A 735 -11.13 3.81 18.99
C ASP A 735 -12.00 5.03 18.67
N TYR A 736 -11.42 6.23 18.79
CA TYR A 736 -12.12 7.49 18.50
C TYR A 736 -12.04 7.78 17.01
N VAL A 737 -13.21 7.84 16.36
CA VAL A 737 -13.32 7.90 14.89
C VAL A 737 -13.96 9.19 14.41
N ASP A 738 -13.22 9.93 13.59
CA ASP A 738 -13.63 11.23 13.07
C ASP A 738 -14.21 11.05 11.64
N LEU A 739 -15.43 10.52 11.54
CA LEU A 739 -16.04 10.06 10.27
C LEU A 739 -16.36 11.19 9.28
N ASN A 740 -16.53 12.41 9.76
CA ASN A 740 -16.82 13.57 8.91
C ASN A 740 -15.61 14.02 8.07
N VAL A 741 -14.42 13.43 8.31
CA VAL A 741 -13.20 13.72 7.53
C VAL A 741 -12.85 12.50 6.65
N PRO A 742 -12.99 12.58 5.32
CA PRO A 742 -12.84 11.42 4.41
C PRO A 742 -11.49 10.70 4.50
N MET A 743 -10.42 11.40 4.87
CA MET A 743 -9.12 10.77 5.08
C MET A 743 -9.08 9.96 6.39
N LEU A 744 -9.66 10.47 7.47
CA LEU A 744 -9.68 9.80 8.78
C LEU A 744 -10.64 8.61 8.78
N ALA A 745 -11.77 8.70 8.05
CA ALA A 745 -12.67 7.57 7.79
C ALA A 745 -11.93 6.41 7.11
N ARG A 746 -11.18 6.68 6.02
CA ARG A 746 -10.36 5.65 5.36
C ARG A 746 -9.25 5.08 6.25
N MET A 747 -8.71 5.87 7.17
CA MET A 747 -7.76 5.37 8.15
C MET A 747 -8.43 4.43 9.15
N PHE A 748 -9.66 4.73 9.56
CA PHE A 748 -10.47 3.86 10.42
C PHE A 748 -10.77 2.52 9.73
N ASP A 749 -11.17 2.50 8.46
CA ASP A 749 -11.39 1.24 7.72
C ASP A 749 -10.16 0.33 7.75
N ARG A 750 -8.96 0.91 7.63
CA ARG A 750 -7.69 0.17 7.74
C ARG A 750 -7.42 -0.34 9.16
N ARG A 751 -7.81 0.41 10.19
CA ARG A 751 -7.71 -0.04 11.59
C ARG A 751 -8.67 -1.20 11.85
N CYS A 752 -9.89 -1.17 11.33
CA CYS A 752 -10.84 -2.28 11.44
C CYS A 752 -10.23 -3.59 10.96
N ARG A 753 -9.67 -3.60 9.74
CA ARG A 753 -8.94 -4.77 9.22
C ARG A 753 -7.77 -5.20 10.12
N GLY A 754 -7.09 -4.22 10.73
CA GLY A 754 -6.02 -4.48 11.69
C GLY A 754 -6.50 -5.15 12.99
N TYR A 755 -7.64 -4.74 13.54
CA TYR A 755 -8.23 -5.35 14.74
C TYR A 755 -8.72 -6.76 14.45
N GLU A 756 -9.46 -6.94 13.36
CA GLU A 756 -9.99 -8.24 12.93
C GLU A 756 -8.87 -9.25 12.70
N ALA A 757 -7.77 -8.83 12.06
CA ALA A 757 -6.59 -9.65 11.85
C ALA A 757 -5.95 -10.18 13.15
N VAL A 758 -6.11 -9.46 14.26
CA VAL A 758 -5.59 -9.85 15.57
C VAL A 758 -6.66 -10.57 16.42
N GLY A 759 -7.86 -10.80 15.87
CA GLY A 759 -8.94 -11.55 16.51
C GLY A 759 -9.87 -10.71 17.40
N TYR A 760 -9.89 -9.39 17.23
CA TYR A 760 -10.84 -8.53 17.95
C TYR A 760 -12.22 -8.51 17.28
N THR A 761 -13.26 -8.42 18.11
CA THR A 761 -14.63 -8.14 17.67
C THR A 761 -14.90 -6.64 17.73
N ILE A 762 -15.33 -6.03 16.62
CA ILE A 762 -15.59 -4.58 16.54
C ILE A 762 -17.07 -4.29 16.83
N LEU A 763 -17.31 -3.42 17.81
CA LEU A 763 -18.62 -2.96 18.26
C LEU A 763 -18.85 -1.52 17.78
N LEU A 764 -19.73 -1.37 16.78
CA LEU A 764 -20.13 -0.06 16.22
C LEU A 764 -21.43 0.43 16.87
N PRO A 765 -21.50 1.68 17.36
CA PRO A 765 -22.76 2.28 17.76
C PRO A 765 -23.62 2.65 16.54
N ALA A 766 -24.95 2.62 16.69
CA ALA A 766 -25.91 3.00 15.64
C ALA A 766 -25.74 4.46 15.13
N SER A 767 -25.05 5.31 15.89
CA SER A 767 -24.70 6.69 15.53
C SER A 767 -23.62 6.83 14.43
N ALA A 768 -23.05 5.73 13.93
CA ALA A 768 -21.98 5.74 12.93
C ALA A 768 -22.45 6.09 11.49
N VAL A 769 -23.76 6.18 11.23
CA VAL A 769 -24.33 6.52 9.92
C VAL A 769 -25.15 7.81 10.03
N PRO A 770 -24.63 8.96 9.54
CA PRO A 770 -25.36 10.24 9.58
C PRO A 770 -26.72 10.12 8.89
N GLY A 771 -27.80 10.49 9.59
CA GLY A 771 -29.18 10.44 9.07
C GLY A 771 -29.93 9.13 9.32
N TRP A 772 -29.31 8.12 9.93
CA TRP A 772 -30.00 6.92 10.41
C TRP A 772 -30.53 7.11 11.85
N PRO A 773 -31.71 6.56 12.22
CA PRO A 773 -32.24 6.69 13.58
C PRO A 773 -31.31 6.03 14.61
N ALA A 774 -30.86 6.80 15.61
CA ALA A 774 -29.88 6.36 16.59
C ALA A 774 -30.36 5.19 17.49
N SER A 775 -31.67 4.95 17.56
CA SER A 775 -32.28 3.86 18.32
C SER A 775 -32.30 2.52 17.59
N VAL A 776 -31.97 2.47 16.29
CA VAL A 776 -32.10 1.26 15.47
C VAL A 776 -30.72 0.70 15.08
N PRO A 777 -30.33 -0.49 15.58
CA PRO A 777 -29.03 -1.08 15.26
C PRO A 777 -28.98 -1.60 13.81
N LEU A 778 -27.81 -1.51 13.17
CA LEU A 778 -27.53 -2.11 11.86
C LEU A 778 -26.61 -3.33 12.01
N PRO A 779 -26.87 -4.45 11.32
CA PRO A 779 -25.97 -5.60 11.30
C PRO A 779 -24.56 -5.22 10.80
N VAL A 780 -23.54 -5.75 11.48
CA VAL A 780 -22.13 -5.40 11.23
C VAL A 780 -21.46 -6.34 10.22
N ASP A 781 -22.16 -7.41 9.83
CA ASP A 781 -21.68 -8.42 8.89
C ASP A 781 -21.22 -7.80 7.54
N PRO A 782 -20.01 -8.11 7.04
CA PRO A 782 -19.48 -7.53 5.81
C PRO A 782 -20.33 -7.83 4.57
N GLN A 783 -20.92 -9.03 4.49
CA GLN A 783 -21.82 -9.41 3.40
C GLN A 783 -23.10 -8.57 3.48
N TRP A 784 -23.68 -8.43 4.68
CA TRP A 784 -24.83 -7.56 4.92
C TRP A 784 -24.52 -6.10 4.53
N LYS A 785 -23.38 -5.55 4.95
CA LYS A 785 -23.00 -4.18 4.56
C LYS A 785 -22.85 -4.03 3.04
N ALA A 786 -22.24 -5.00 2.37
CA ALA A 786 -22.10 -4.97 0.91
C ALA A 786 -23.47 -5.03 0.22
N ASP A 787 -24.35 -5.91 0.70
CA ASP A 787 -25.67 -6.16 0.11
C ASP A 787 -26.68 -5.03 0.36
N TYR A 788 -26.61 -4.36 1.52
CA TYR A 788 -27.64 -3.42 1.98
C TYR A 788 -27.20 -1.95 2.04
N ALA A 789 -25.92 -1.62 1.84
CA ALA A 789 -25.43 -0.23 1.93
C ALA A 789 -26.14 0.75 0.98
N ALA A 790 -26.41 0.33 -0.25
CA ALA A 790 -27.10 1.18 -1.24
C ALA A 790 -28.55 1.48 -0.82
N SER A 791 -29.22 0.51 -0.19
CA SER A 791 -30.58 0.66 0.34
C SER A 791 -30.60 1.55 1.58
N VAL A 792 -29.64 1.41 2.50
CA VAL A 792 -29.48 2.29 3.67
C VAL A 792 -29.24 3.74 3.23
N GLN A 793 -28.35 3.96 2.25
CA GLN A 793 -28.11 5.31 1.70
C GLN A 793 -29.36 5.90 1.05
N ARG A 794 -30.15 5.09 0.34
CA ARG A 794 -31.42 5.53 -0.26
C ARG A 794 -32.43 5.94 0.81
N LEU A 795 -32.58 5.15 1.87
CA LEU A 795 -33.47 5.44 2.98
C LEU A 795 -33.10 6.73 3.70
N ILE A 796 -31.81 6.95 3.95
CA ILE A 796 -31.30 8.19 4.56
C ILE A 796 -31.60 9.39 3.66
N ARG A 797 -31.28 9.29 2.37
CA ARG A 797 -31.45 10.38 1.41
C ARG A 797 -32.91 10.81 1.30
N ASP A 798 -33.82 9.84 1.26
CA ASP A 798 -35.23 10.09 1.06
C ASP A 798 -35.99 10.29 2.40
N GLY A 799 -35.30 10.25 3.55
CA GLY A 799 -35.88 10.33 4.89
C GLY A 799 -36.32 8.98 5.46
N VAL A 800 -35.82 8.66 6.67
CA VAL A 800 -36.12 7.43 7.42
C VAL A 800 -36.35 7.73 8.90
N ASP A 801 -37.42 7.18 9.46
CA ASP A 801 -37.74 7.23 10.88
C ASP A 801 -37.48 5.88 11.56
N ALA A 802 -37.53 5.84 12.90
CA ALA A 802 -37.24 4.62 13.66
C ALA A 802 -38.17 3.44 13.31
N PRO A 803 -39.50 3.62 13.12
CA PRO A 803 -40.37 2.54 12.68
C PRO A 803 -39.98 1.95 11.31
N LEU A 804 -39.72 2.78 10.30
CA LEU A 804 -39.32 2.32 8.97
C LEU A 804 -37.94 1.64 9.00
N ALA A 805 -37.01 2.18 9.80
CA ALA A 805 -35.68 1.58 10.00
C ALA A 805 -35.75 0.20 10.65
N ASN A 806 -36.64 -0.02 11.62
CA ASN A 806 -36.86 -1.33 12.24
C ASN A 806 -37.46 -2.35 11.27
N LEU A 807 -38.43 -1.93 10.45
CA LEU A 807 -39.00 -2.81 9.42
C LEU A 807 -37.95 -3.20 8.38
N PHE A 808 -37.06 -2.28 8.00
CA PHE A 808 -35.94 -2.58 7.11
C PHE A 808 -34.98 -3.60 7.71
N THR A 809 -34.58 -3.44 8.97
CA THR A 809 -33.65 -4.38 9.61
C THR A 809 -34.27 -5.76 9.73
N GLN A 810 -35.56 -5.87 10.06
CA GLN A 810 -36.30 -7.13 10.09
C GLN A 810 -36.37 -7.79 8.70
N ALA A 811 -36.72 -7.03 7.66
CA ALA A 811 -36.73 -7.51 6.27
C ALA A 811 -35.34 -7.98 5.81
N ALA A 812 -34.27 -7.37 6.32
CA ALA A 812 -32.88 -7.68 5.96
C ALA A 812 -32.21 -8.81 6.79
N THR A 813 -32.86 -9.32 7.84
CA THR A 813 -32.27 -10.33 8.75
C THR A 813 -32.98 -11.69 8.74
N SER A 814 -34.05 -11.86 7.96
CA SER A 814 -34.78 -13.14 7.82
C SER A 814 -35.16 -13.81 9.16
N VAL A 815 -35.44 -13.01 10.19
CA VAL A 815 -35.92 -13.48 11.51
C VAL A 815 -37.46 -13.60 11.47
N ALA A 816 -38.03 -14.52 12.26
CA ALA A 816 -39.48 -14.68 12.38
C ALA A 816 -40.18 -13.34 12.73
N PHE A 817 -41.11 -12.93 11.88
CA PHE A 817 -41.88 -11.69 12.04
C PHE A 817 -42.96 -11.89 13.12
N GLU A 818 -42.82 -11.22 14.27
CA GLU A 818 -43.91 -11.10 15.25
C GLU A 818 -44.86 -9.99 14.79
N ALA A 819 -46.02 -10.38 14.27
CA ALA A 819 -47.04 -9.46 13.79
C ALA A 819 -47.63 -8.65 14.96
N ASN A 820 -47.11 -7.44 15.18
CA ASN A 820 -47.74 -6.44 16.04
C ASN A 820 -47.78 -5.09 15.30
N GLU A 821 -48.98 -4.49 15.27
CA GLU A 821 -49.35 -3.11 14.89
C GLU A 821 -49.58 -2.74 13.40
N ILE A 822 -49.35 -3.63 12.42
CA ILE A 822 -49.83 -3.44 11.03
C ILE A 822 -50.72 -4.62 10.66
N ASP A 823 -52.01 -4.56 11.02
CA ASP A 823 -53.04 -5.63 10.96
C ASP A 823 -53.27 -6.33 9.61
N ARG A 824 -52.48 -6.03 8.57
CA ARG A 824 -52.62 -6.63 7.23
C ARG A 824 -51.33 -7.14 6.59
N ALA A 825 -50.13 -6.97 7.14
CA ALA A 825 -48.90 -7.44 6.50
C ALA A 825 -48.59 -8.91 6.84
N ARG A 826 -48.23 -9.73 5.85
CA ARG A 826 -47.91 -11.17 6.06
C ARG A 826 -46.41 -11.43 6.17
N SER A 827 -45.57 -10.49 5.76
CA SER A 827 -44.11 -10.56 5.86
C SER A 827 -43.48 -9.22 6.23
N ALA A 828 -42.26 -9.27 6.79
CA ALA A 828 -41.46 -8.07 7.08
C ALA A 828 -41.17 -7.25 5.81
N SER A 829 -40.96 -7.92 4.67
CA SER A 829 -40.73 -7.26 3.37
C SER A 829 -41.97 -6.55 2.84
N GLU A 830 -43.18 -7.12 2.99
CA GLU A 830 -44.45 -6.45 2.65
C GLU A 830 -44.68 -5.21 3.53
N ALA A 831 -44.55 -5.38 4.85
CA ALA A 831 -44.72 -4.29 5.81
C ALA A 831 -43.75 -3.14 5.53
N PHE A 832 -42.48 -3.48 5.29
CA PHE A 832 -41.44 -2.52 4.95
C PHE A 832 -41.73 -1.78 3.63
N LEU A 833 -42.05 -2.50 2.53
CA LEU A 833 -42.31 -1.85 1.24
C LEU A 833 -43.57 -0.98 1.30
N TYR A 834 -44.64 -1.45 1.95
CA TYR A 834 -45.87 -0.67 2.13
C TYR A 834 -45.59 0.62 2.89
N GLN A 835 -44.96 0.53 4.07
CA GLN A 835 -44.63 1.70 4.87
C GLN A 835 -43.72 2.65 4.09
N ARG A 836 -42.76 2.12 3.32
CA ARG A 836 -41.89 2.92 2.48
C ARG A 836 -42.67 3.70 1.42
N LEU A 837 -43.61 3.07 0.73
CA LEU A 837 -44.46 3.73 -0.26
C LEU A 837 -45.37 4.79 0.38
N GLN A 838 -45.77 4.62 1.65
CA GLN A 838 -46.52 5.64 2.40
C GLN A 838 -45.65 6.88 2.73
N THR A 839 -44.36 6.70 2.96
CA THR A 839 -43.43 7.82 3.25
C THR A 839 -43.00 8.64 2.03
N LEU A 840 -43.25 8.14 0.81
CA LEU A 840 -42.84 8.82 -0.42
C LEU A 840 -43.95 9.75 -0.95
N PRO A 841 -43.65 11.02 -1.30
CA PRO A 841 -44.65 11.98 -1.79
C PRO A 841 -45.43 11.50 -3.02
N ALA A 842 -44.78 10.74 -3.90
CA ALA A 842 -45.38 10.25 -5.14
C ALA A 842 -46.38 9.09 -4.94
N THR A 843 -46.34 8.41 -3.79
CA THR A 843 -47.08 7.16 -3.55
C THR A 843 -47.88 7.13 -2.24
N THR A 844 -47.74 8.16 -1.40
CA THR A 844 -48.45 8.27 -0.13
C THR A 844 -49.97 8.19 -0.32
N GLY A 845 -50.63 7.33 0.47
CA GLY A 845 -52.07 7.09 0.42
C GLY A 845 -52.60 6.32 -0.80
N ARG A 846 -51.73 5.88 -1.74
CA ARG A 846 -52.17 5.31 -3.04
C ARG A 846 -52.25 3.79 -3.07
N PHE A 847 -51.40 3.11 -2.29
CA PHE A 847 -51.35 1.65 -2.26
C PHE A 847 -52.19 1.09 -1.10
N ARG A 848 -52.82 -0.07 -1.34
CA ARG A 848 -53.49 -0.90 -0.32
C ARG A 848 -52.76 -2.22 -0.20
N LEU A 849 -52.44 -2.62 1.03
CA LEU A 849 -51.78 -3.88 1.36
C LEU A 849 -52.79 -5.04 1.36
N ASN A 850 -52.41 -6.18 0.78
CA ASN A 850 -53.15 -7.44 0.71
C ASN A 850 -54.61 -7.23 0.26
N ALA A 851 -54.75 -6.68 -0.94
CA ALA A 851 -56.03 -6.26 -1.50
C ALA A 851 -56.69 -7.38 -2.31
N GLU A 852 -57.98 -7.62 -2.06
CA GLU A 852 -58.78 -8.56 -2.86
C GLU A 852 -59.40 -7.86 -4.08
N LEU A 853 -59.20 -8.45 -5.25
CA LEU A 853 -59.83 -8.11 -6.51
C LEU A 853 -60.97 -9.10 -6.81
N PRO A 854 -62.10 -8.66 -7.38
CA PRO A 854 -63.21 -9.52 -7.78
C PRO A 854 -62.90 -10.29 -9.07
N ILE A 855 -61.72 -10.90 -9.16
CA ILE A 855 -61.23 -11.71 -10.27
C ILE A 855 -61.17 -13.15 -9.77
N PRO A 856 -61.91 -14.11 -10.34
CA PRO A 856 -61.84 -15.50 -9.93
C PRO A 856 -60.47 -16.12 -10.23
N PHE A 857 -59.87 -16.83 -9.28
CA PHE A 857 -58.57 -17.49 -9.47
C PHE A 857 -58.44 -18.73 -8.58
N ASP A 858 -57.92 -19.84 -9.14
CA ASP A 858 -57.72 -21.13 -8.46
C ASP A 858 -58.91 -21.63 -7.62
N GLY A 859 -60.13 -21.53 -8.17
CA GLY A 859 -61.34 -21.98 -7.50
C GLY A 859 -61.89 -21.04 -6.43
N ASN A 860 -61.19 -19.92 -6.17
CA ASN A 860 -61.64 -18.87 -5.26
C ASN A 860 -62.35 -17.75 -6.05
N GLY A 861 -63.42 -17.18 -5.47
CA GLY A 861 -64.22 -16.13 -6.13
C GLY A 861 -63.56 -14.73 -6.19
N ARG A 862 -62.34 -14.61 -5.66
CA ARG A 862 -61.57 -13.37 -5.57
C ARG A 862 -60.07 -13.68 -5.69
N MET A 863 -59.29 -12.72 -6.19
CA MET A 863 -57.85 -12.80 -6.36
C MET A 863 -57.19 -11.76 -5.45
N GLU A 864 -56.30 -12.20 -4.58
CA GLU A 864 -55.57 -11.32 -3.68
C GLU A 864 -54.24 -10.86 -4.29
N VAL A 865 -53.85 -9.60 -4.09
CA VAL A 865 -52.55 -9.04 -4.50
C VAL A 865 -51.86 -8.33 -3.34
N ASP A 866 -50.52 -8.39 -3.28
CA ASP A 866 -49.78 -7.93 -2.09
C ASP A 866 -49.84 -6.41 -1.92
N LEU A 867 -49.61 -5.63 -2.98
CA LEU A 867 -49.93 -4.20 -2.97
C LEU A 867 -50.70 -3.78 -4.21
N LEU A 868 -51.80 -3.07 -4.00
CA LEU A 868 -52.66 -2.57 -5.08
C LEU A 868 -52.74 -1.05 -5.09
N TYR A 869 -52.41 -0.44 -6.22
CA TYR A 869 -52.86 0.91 -6.54
C TYR A 869 -54.00 0.85 -7.57
N ALA A 870 -55.23 0.92 -7.07
CA ALA A 870 -56.44 0.68 -7.85
C ALA A 870 -56.65 1.69 -8.99
N GLU A 871 -56.40 2.99 -8.76
CA GLU A 871 -56.61 4.04 -9.78
C GLU A 871 -55.64 3.89 -10.96
N ALA A 872 -54.39 3.52 -10.68
CA ALA A 872 -53.38 3.28 -11.71
C ALA A 872 -53.47 1.87 -12.32
N ARG A 873 -54.37 1.02 -11.82
CA ARG A 873 -54.41 -0.42 -12.11
C ARG A 873 -53.03 -1.08 -12.01
N LEU A 874 -52.27 -0.75 -10.96
CA LEU A 874 -50.95 -1.31 -10.71
C LEU A 874 -51.03 -2.31 -9.55
N ALA A 875 -50.65 -3.56 -9.81
CA ALA A 875 -50.51 -4.60 -8.79
C ALA A 875 -49.02 -4.91 -8.58
N ILE A 876 -48.60 -5.02 -7.32
CA ILE A 876 -47.25 -5.41 -6.93
C ILE A 876 -47.33 -6.72 -6.15
N GLU A 877 -46.48 -7.68 -6.51
CA GLU A 877 -46.36 -9.00 -5.89
C GLU A 877 -44.93 -9.19 -5.36
N LEU A 878 -44.80 -9.71 -4.13
CA LEU A 878 -43.53 -9.96 -3.46
C LEU A 878 -43.34 -11.46 -3.19
N ASP A 879 -42.42 -12.08 -3.93
CA ASP A 879 -42.20 -13.53 -3.85
C ASP A 879 -41.07 -13.91 -2.90
N GLY A 880 -41.33 -14.84 -2.00
CA GLY A 880 -40.28 -15.52 -1.23
C GLY A 880 -39.49 -16.55 -2.06
N ALA A 881 -38.30 -16.93 -1.60
CA ALA A 881 -37.46 -17.94 -2.28
C ALA A 881 -38.20 -19.28 -2.53
N GLN A 882 -39.12 -19.62 -1.63
CA GLN A 882 -39.99 -20.81 -1.70
C GLN A 882 -40.93 -20.89 -2.93
N HIS A 883 -41.15 -19.79 -3.65
CA HIS A 883 -41.96 -19.77 -4.87
C HIS A 883 -41.24 -20.39 -6.09
N PHE A 884 -39.92 -20.61 -5.98
CA PHE A 884 -39.09 -21.21 -7.04
C PHE A 884 -38.77 -22.69 -6.79
N ASP A 885 -39.22 -23.25 -5.66
CA ASP A 885 -38.91 -24.63 -5.26
C ASP A 885 -39.75 -25.68 -5.99
N SER A 886 -40.85 -25.30 -6.67
CA SER A 886 -41.64 -26.21 -7.49
C SER A 886 -42.09 -25.60 -8.85
N PRO A 887 -42.03 -26.37 -9.96
CA PRO A 887 -42.55 -25.94 -11.26
C PRO A 887 -44.06 -25.60 -11.26
N GLU A 888 -44.82 -26.12 -10.29
CA GLU A 888 -46.26 -25.86 -10.17
C GLU A 888 -46.55 -24.48 -9.58
N ALA A 889 -45.83 -24.07 -8.53
CA ALA A 889 -45.92 -22.72 -7.96
C ALA A 889 -45.58 -21.65 -8.99
N TYR A 890 -44.49 -21.84 -9.76
CA TYR A 890 -44.12 -20.94 -10.84
C TYR A 890 -45.21 -20.78 -11.91
N ARG A 891 -45.81 -21.90 -12.38
CA ARG A 891 -46.90 -21.86 -13.38
C ARG A 891 -48.15 -21.20 -12.83
N ARG A 892 -48.44 -21.38 -11.54
CA ARG A 892 -49.56 -20.73 -10.86
C ARG A 892 -49.39 -19.21 -10.87
N ASP A 893 -48.23 -18.70 -10.48
CA ASP A 893 -47.97 -17.25 -10.45
C ASP A 893 -48.00 -16.62 -11.85
N ARG A 894 -47.52 -17.32 -12.88
CA ARG A 894 -47.66 -16.84 -14.27
C ARG A 894 -49.11 -16.77 -14.75
N ARG A 895 -49.97 -17.71 -14.33
CA ARG A 895 -51.42 -17.64 -14.62
C ARG A 895 -52.08 -16.48 -13.88
N LYS A 896 -51.66 -16.21 -12.64
CA LYS A 896 -52.12 -15.05 -11.87
C LYS A 896 -51.77 -13.74 -12.59
N ASP A 897 -50.52 -13.59 -13.01
CA ASP A 897 -50.04 -12.42 -13.76
C ASP A 897 -50.84 -12.23 -15.06
N MET A 898 -51.05 -13.31 -15.82
CA MET A 898 -51.82 -13.28 -17.07
C MET A 898 -53.26 -12.82 -16.84
N HIS A 899 -53.94 -13.36 -15.82
CA HIS A 899 -55.32 -12.95 -15.51
C HIS A 899 -55.40 -11.50 -15.02
N LEU A 900 -54.44 -11.02 -14.23
CA LEU A 900 -54.37 -9.61 -13.85
C LEU A 900 -54.23 -8.71 -15.09
N GLN A 901 -53.36 -9.10 -16.03
CA GLN A 901 -53.15 -8.36 -17.28
C GLN A 901 -54.38 -8.36 -18.20
N GLU A 902 -55.08 -9.49 -18.32
CA GLU A 902 -56.36 -9.59 -19.05
C GLU A 902 -57.41 -8.61 -18.49
N HIS A 903 -57.38 -8.35 -17.18
CA HIS A 903 -58.25 -7.38 -16.50
C HIS A 903 -57.68 -5.95 -16.49
N GLY A 904 -56.60 -5.72 -17.24
CA GLY A 904 -56.00 -4.40 -17.45
C GLY A 904 -55.14 -3.91 -16.30
N TYR A 905 -54.64 -4.82 -15.44
CA TYR A 905 -53.66 -4.49 -14.43
C TYR A 905 -52.23 -4.62 -14.97
N PHE A 906 -51.40 -3.63 -14.70
CA PHE A 906 -49.97 -3.75 -14.85
C PHE A 906 -49.39 -4.44 -13.61
N VAL A 907 -48.65 -5.53 -13.80
CA VAL A 907 -48.13 -6.34 -12.69
C VAL A 907 -46.63 -6.15 -12.57
N LEU A 908 -46.18 -5.71 -11.40
CA LEU A 908 -44.77 -5.68 -11.01
C LEU A 908 -44.52 -6.78 -9.99
N ARG A 909 -43.51 -7.61 -10.22
CA ARG A 909 -43.16 -8.73 -9.35
C ARG A 909 -41.70 -8.61 -8.93
N PHE A 910 -41.45 -8.67 -7.63
CA PHE A 910 -40.11 -8.56 -7.05
C PHE A 910 -39.85 -9.72 -6.10
N LEU A 911 -38.59 -10.10 -5.92
CA LEU A 911 -38.21 -11.00 -4.84
C LEU A 911 -38.31 -10.24 -3.50
N ALA A 912 -38.78 -10.92 -2.47
CA ALA A 912 -38.87 -10.36 -1.12
C ALA A 912 -37.49 -9.90 -0.60
N GLU A 913 -36.40 -10.56 -1.03
CA GLU A 913 -35.02 -10.15 -0.70
C GLU A 913 -34.56 -8.90 -1.47
N ASP A 914 -35.06 -8.66 -2.68
CA ASP A 914 -34.70 -7.49 -3.49
C ASP A 914 -35.26 -6.20 -2.90
N VAL A 915 -36.38 -6.29 -2.18
CA VAL A 915 -36.92 -5.16 -1.41
C VAL A 915 -35.89 -4.65 -0.39
N GLY A 916 -35.09 -5.54 0.19
CA GLY A 916 -33.97 -5.18 1.07
C GLY A 916 -32.69 -4.84 0.31
N LYS A 917 -32.18 -5.76 -0.52
CA LYS A 917 -30.85 -5.67 -1.16
C LYS A 917 -30.80 -4.67 -2.32
N GLN A 918 -31.89 -4.54 -3.07
CA GLN A 918 -31.96 -3.78 -4.32
C GLN A 918 -33.04 -2.69 -4.30
N LEU A 919 -33.27 -2.07 -3.14
CA LEU A 919 -34.37 -1.12 -2.91
C LEU A 919 -34.42 0.02 -3.93
N ASN A 920 -33.26 0.50 -4.39
CA ASN A 920 -33.17 1.51 -5.45
C ASN A 920 -33.86 1.06 -6.74
N SER A 921 -33.54 -0.15 -7.22
CA SER A 921 -34.10 -0.70 -8.45
C SER A 921 -35.60 -0.92 -8.32
N VAL A 922 -36.04 -1.46 -7.19
CA VAL A 922 -37.47 -1.71 -6.88
C VAL A 922 -38.26 -0.40 -6.92
N LEU A 923 -37.85 0.60 -6.15
CA LEU A 923 -38.55 1.89 -6.07
C LEU A 923 -38.52 2.63 -7.42
N ASP A 924 -37.37 2.67 -8.10
CA ASP A 924 -37.27 3.38 -9.38
C ASP A 924 -38.08 2.68 -10.49
N THR A 925 -38.33 1.38 -10.38
CA THR A 925 -39.22 0.62 -11.28
C THR A 925 -40.68 0.95 -11.00
N ILE A 926 -41.09 0.93 -9.72
CA ILE A 926 -42.45 1.31 -9.32
C ILE A 926 -42.76 2.75 -9.75
N LEU A 927 -41.86 3.69 -9.46
CA LEU A 927 -42.05 5.09 -9.83
C LEU A 927 -42.10 5.29 -11.35
N ARG A 928 -41.25 4.58 -12.13
CA ARG A 928 -41.32 4.61 -13.60
C ARG A 928 -42.65 4.08 -14.13
N ALA A 929 -43.14 2.96 -13.60
CA ALA A 929 -44.41 2.40 -14.01
C ALA A 929 -45.56 3.40 -13.78
N LEU A 930 -45.54 4.10 -12.64
CA LEU A 930 -46.50 5.16 -12.32
C LEU A 930 -46.41 6.36 -13.27
N SER A 931 -45.20 6.85 -13.57
CA SER A 931 -45.01 7.98 -14.50
C SER A 931 -45.48 7.65 -15.92
N HIS A 932 -45.21 6.43 -16.40
CA HIS A 932 -45.64 5.98 -17.73
C HIS A 932 -47.18 5.83 -17.82
N HIS A 933 -47.83 5.36 -16.75
CA HIS A 933 -49.29 5.27 -16.68
C HIS A 933 -49.96 6.64 -16.65
N GLN A 934 -49.38 7.62 -15.94
CA GLN A 934 -49.88 9.00 -15.96
C GLN A 934 -49.81 9.63 -17.36
N GLN A 935 -48.71 9.44 -18.10
CA GLN A 935 -48.58 9.95 -19.47
C GLN A 935 -49.61 9.35 -20.44
N LYS A 936 -49.95 8.06 -20.32
CA LYS A 936 -51.03 7.45 -21.11
C LYS A 936 -52.43 7.96 -20.75
N ALA A 937 -52.67 8.28 -19.48
CA ALA A 937 -53.95 8.86 -19.05
C ALA A 937 -54.15 10.28 -19.58
N PHE A 938 -53.09 11.10 -19.62
CA PHE A 938 -53.13 12.46 -20.20
C PHE A 938 -53.18 12.46 -21.74
N GLY A 939 -52.55 11.50 -22.43
CA GLY A 939 -52.64 11.38 -23.89
C GLY A 939 -54.02 10.95 -24.41
N ASN A 940 -54.81 10.24 -23.60
CA ASN A 940 -56.20 9.86 -23.94
C ASN A 940 -57.24 10.95 -23.61
N SER A 941 -56.90 11.98 -22.84
CA SER A 941 -57.81 13.12 -22.60
C SER A 941 -57.79 14.17 -23.72
N GLU A 942 -56.74 14.24 -24.53
CA GLU A 942 -56.68 15.16 -25.69
C GLU A 942 -57.35 14.60 -26.96
N SER A 943 -57.76 13.32 -26.97
CA SER A 943 -58.42 12.67 -28.11
C SER A 943 -59.95 12.52 -27.99
N ASN A 944 -60.55 13.01 -26.90
CA ASN A 944 -62.01 13.00 -26.67
C ASN A 944 -62.61 14.39 -26.37
N GLY A 945 -61.93 15.45 -26.80
CA GLY A 945 -62.46 16.82 -26.82
C GLY A 945 -62.59 17.33 -28.27
N GLY A 946 -63.55 16.76 -28.99
CA GLY A 946 -64.13 17.30 -30.23
C GLY A 946 -65.54 17.77 -29.97
#